data_AF-A0A9D7H436-F1
#
_entry.id   AF-A0A9D7H436-F1
#
_cell.length_a   1.000
_cell.length_b   1.000
_cell.length_c   1.000
_cell.angle_alpha   90.00
_cell.angle_beta   90.00
_cell.angle_gamma   90.00
#
_symmetry.space_group_name_H-M   'P 1'
#
loop_
_entity.id
_entity.type
_entity.pdbx_description
1 polymer ?
#
loop_
_entity_poly.entity_id
_entity_poly.type
_entity_poly.pdbx_seq_one_letter_code
_entity_poly.pdbx_strand_id
1 'polypeptide(L)'
;MGSSAGRAQVHQVYIEGRPFKLDPAKSIGKGGEADVFGLDAQRVVKVWKSPEHPDFDGFPEEQQAAEARIELHQRKMREFPNALPAAVVAPLSLATDRTGARVLGYVMPLVAGSTSLMSLAEPARRAVTPSDWLLGVFRGLHHTLLGLHARSVVVGDFNDLNVLVTPGGEPRVIDCDSFQFGPYLCPVFTERFVDPLLCDAAASSPKPRRPFDSNADWYAFNVLLFQALLSVGPYGGVHRPKDPTRRVAHGARPLHRVTVFDADVQYPKPARPVAVLPDELLEHFRAVFERDQRGIFPRALLERTTFAACARCGLEHARLLCPGCARPTQLPPLAALAAAGSRVSSGVVTATEIFKTTGVIVHVALVDGALVVVHHEAGAYRREDGRVVMSGPFDPRLRFRVAGEDTWVARDTELVRLRDGASPQRLSVDATAMGPRFETHGAKCVWVDQGRLLSLAPSRFDEAATELIGDVLPNQTQFWLGSTFGAGFYRAGGLCRFFVFDVERKGINDGLKVPPLPGELVAASGAISETHAWLFLGLKHAGRLRHVCLVYSRRGELLATAEGEPGDGTFLGSLTGFSAVGGALFAPTDAGIVRLEIEAGGIKKAREFPDTEPYVDAASGLHASRQGIFVASRRTIVRLEMK
;
A
#
# COMPACT_ATOMS: atom_id res chain seq x y z
N MET A 1 23.65 40.15 8.18
CA MET A 1 24.33 39.07 8.93
C MET A 1 23.37 38.56 9.99
N GLY A 2 22.57 37.56 9.64
CA GLY A 2 21.68 36.85 10.56
C GLY A 2 22.24 35.45 10.75
N SER A 3 22.60 35.15 12.00
CA SER A 3 23.16 33.88 12.47
C SER A 3 22.32 32.68 12.00
N SER A 4 22.86 31.87 11.08
CA SER A 4 22.42 30.51 10.82
C SER A 4 22.95 29.61 11.94
N ALA A 5 22.27 29.61 13.08
CA ALA A 5 22.47 28.54 14.06
C ALA A 5 22.07 27.22 13.38
N GLY A 6 23.07 26.39 13.10
CA GLY A 6 22.89 25.11 12.42
C GLY A 6 21.84 24.28 13.13
N ARG A 7 20.78 23.94 12.41
CA ARG A 7 19.71 23.04 12.88
C ARG A 7 20.34 21.69 13.18
N ALA A 8 20.46 21.32 14.46
CA ALA A 8 21.12 20.09 14.87
C ALA A 8 20.17 18.92 14.69
N GLN A 9 20.20 18.27 13.53
CA GLN A 9 19.60 16.96 13.36
C GLN A 9 20.31 15.96 14.29
N VAL A 10 19.56 15.12 15.00
CA VAL A 10 20.17 14.05 15.80
C VAL A 10 20.84 13.08 14.84
N HIS A 11 22.16 13.15 14.72
CA HIS A 11 22.94 12.25 13.87
C HIS A 11 23.47 11.02 14.63
N GLN A 12 23.31 11.02 15.96
CA GLN A 12 23.88 10.03 16.84
C GLN A 12 23.06 9.93 18.12
N VAL A 13 22.85 8.69 18.59
CA VAL A 13 22.24 8.37 19.89
C VAL A 13 23.20 7.49 20.69
N TYR A 14 22.92 7.31 21.97
CA TYR A 14 23.66 6.41 22.85
C TYR A 14 22.76 5.27 23.29
N ILE A 15 23.22 4.04 23.09
CA ILE A 15 22.51 2.81 23.43
C ILE A 15 23.44 2.01 24.32
N GLU A 16 23.00 1.68 25.54
CA GLU A 16 23.81 0.91 26.50
C GLU A 16 25.19 1.55 26.73
N GLY A 17 25.25 2.89 26.74
CA GLY A 17 26.48 3.68 26.89
C GLY A 17 27.37 3.78 25.65
N ARG A 18 26.99 3.16 24.52
CA ARG A 18 27.77 3.18 23.28
C ARG A 18 27.17 4.12 22.24
N PRO A 19 28.00 4.89 21.51
CA PRO A 19 27.51 5.75 20.44
C PRO A 19 27.02 4.92 19.24
N PHE A 20 25.87 5.30 18.70
CA PHE A 20 25.29 4.73 17.49
C PHE A 20 24.95 5.84 16.49
N LYS A 21 25.57 5.79 15.31
CA LYS A 21 25.34 6.77 14.23
C LYS A 21 24.09 6.41 13.45
N LEU A 22 23.19 7.39 13.27
CA LEU A 22 21.98 7.22 12.46
C LEU A 22 22.34 7.40 10.98
N ASP A 23 22.31 6.29 10.24
CA ASP A 23 22.63 6.23 8.82
C ASP A 23 21.33 6.07 8.00
N PRO A 24 20.94 7.06 7.17
CA PRO A 24 19.76 6.95 6.31
C PRO A 24 19.75 5.71 5.41
N ALA A 25 20.91 5.20 4.98
CA ALA A 25 21.01 3.97 4.20
C ALA A 25 20.57 2.72 5.00
N LYS A 26 20.62 2.79 6.33
CA LYS A 26 20.18 1.73 7.26
C LYS A 26 18.79 1.99 7.84
N SER A 27 18.06 2.96 7.30
CA SER A 27 16.66 3.19 7.68
C SER A 27 15.82 2.00 7.24
N ILE A 28 15.09 1.38 8.17
CA ILE A 28 14.19 0.26 7.89
C ILE A 28 12.75 0.76 7.75
N GLY A 29 12.43 1.89 8.39
CA GLY A 29 11.13 2.53 8.30
C GLY A 29 11.20 3.99 8.70
N LYS A 30 10.33 4.79 8.10
CA LYS A 30 10.16 6.22 8.37
C LYS A 30 8.68 6.47 8.67
N GLY A 31 8.34 6.58 9.95
CA GLY A 31 6.98 6.90 10.40
C GLY A 31 6.73 8.40 10.49
N GLY A 32 5.51 8.82 10.87
CA GLY A 32 5.21 10.24 11.07
C GLY A 32 6.00 10.86 12.24
N GLU A 33 6.23 10.09 13.30
CA GLU A 33 6.77 10.60 14.57
C GLU A 33 8.21 10.19 14.86
N ALA A 34 8.71 9.18 14.15
CA ALA A 34 10.00 8.56 14.42
C ALA A 34 10.57 7.88 13.17
N ASP A 35 11.88 7.69 13.18
CA ASP A 35 12.62 6.89 12.20
C ASP A 35 13.15 5.62 12.88
N VAL A 36 13.16 4.51 12.15
CA VAL A 36 13.63 3.21 12.62
C VAL A 36 14.89 2.82 11.85
N PHE A 37 15.95 2.50 12.58
CA PHE A 37 17.25 2.12 12.01
C PHE A 37 17.65 0.72 12.47
N GLY A 38 18.26 -0.06 11.57
CA GLY A 38 18.84 -1.34 11.91
C GLY A 38 20.01 -1.18 12.89
N LEU A 39 19.90 -1.78 14.07
CA LEU A 39 20.99 -1.80 15.06
C LEU A 39 21.91 -3.00 14.82
N ASP A 40 21.31 -4.18 14.68
CA ASP A 40 21.97 -5.44 14.36
C ASP A 40 20.96 -6.42 13.69
N ALA A 41 21.33 -7.68 13.54
CA ALA A 41 20.49 -8.69 12.87
C ALA A 41 19.16 -8.99 13.60
N GLN A 42 19.02 -8.64 14.88
CA GLN A 42 17.85 -8.96 15.69
C GLN A 42 17.18 -7.73 16.31
N ARG A 43 17.81 -6.56 16.27
CA ARG A 43 17.33 -5.36 16.95
C ARG A 43 17.32 -4.15 16.01
N VAL A 44 16.37 -3.27 16.27
CA VAL A 44 16.27 -1.94 15.66
C VAL A 44 16.24 -0.88 16.74
N VAL A 45 16.64 0.34 16.39
CA VAL A 45 16.43 1.52 17.21
C VAL A 45 15.39 2.42 16.56
N LYS A 46 14.33 2.75 17.30
CA LYS A 46 13.36 3.78 16.95
C LYS A 46 13.83 5.09 17.59
N VAL A 47 14.00 6.14 16.79
CA VAL A 47 14.41 7.48 17.24
C VAL A 47 13.32 8.47 16.89
N TRP A 48 12.82 9.21 17.87
CA TRP A 48 11.78 10.20 17.63
C TRP A 48 12.32 11.41 16.87
N LYS A 49 11.50 11.94 15.97
CA LYS A 49 11.81 13.16 15.23
C LYS A 49 11.73 14.35 16.17
N SER A 50 12.80 15.14 16.23
CA SER A 50 12.81 16.40 16.98
C SER A 50 11.90 17.44 16.30
N PRO A 51 11.50 18.50 17.00
CA PRO A 51 10.73 19.61 16.41
C PRO A 51 11.40 20.24 15.18
N GLU A 52 12.72 20.17 15.08
CA GLU A 52 13.52 20.71 13.97
C GLU A 52 13.67 19.73 12.80
N HIS A 53 13.03 18.56 12.86
CA HIS A 53 13.11 17.58 11.80
C HIS A 53 12.51 18.14 10.48
N PRO A 54 13.13 17.90 9.30
CA PRO A 54 12.66 18.47 8.02
C PRO A 54 11.22 18.11 7.65
N ASP A 55 10.69 16.99 8.15
CA ASP A 55 9.29 16.63 7.90
C ASP A 55 8.28 17.57 8.59
N PHE A 56 8.70 18.34 9.61
CA PHE A 56 7.88 19.31 10.32
C PHE A 56 8.15 20.76 9.85
N ASP A 57 9.00 20.96 8.84
CA ASP A 57 9.28 22.29 8.30
C ASP A 57 8.01 22.91 7.71
N GLY A 58 7.61 24.06 8.24
CA GLY A 58 6.37 24.75 7.83
C GLY A 58 5.11 24.32 8.60
N PHE A 59 5.22 23.40 9.56
CA PHE A 59 4.09 22.86 10.32
C PHE A 59 4.28 23.09 11.84
N PRO A 60 4.06 24.31 12.36
CA PRO A 60 4.35 24.66 13.75
C PRO A 60 3.56 23.81 14.77
N GLU A 61 2.35 23.40 14.44
CA GLU A 61 1.55 22.50 15.29
C GLU A 61 2.22 21.12 15.46
N GLU A 62 2.85 20.59 14.41
CA GLU A 62 3.59 19.32 14.46
C GLU A 62 4.88 19.46 15.26
N GLN A 63 5.56 20.60 15.16
CA GLN A 63 6.75 20.90 15.94
C GLN A 63 6.42 20.92 17.44
N GLN A 64 5.33 21.59 17.82
CA GLN A 64 4.83 21.62 19.20
C GLN A 64 4.38 20.24 19.66
N ALA A 65 3.69 19.47 18.81
CA ALA A 65 3.29 18.11 19.13
C ALA A 65 4.50 17.19 19.35
N ALA A 66 5.55 17.33 18.54
CA ALA A 66 6.80 16.59 18.70
C ALA A 66 7.51 16.93 20.01
N GLU A 67 7.57 18.22 20.38
CA GLU A 67 8.15 18.68 21.65
C GLU A 67 7.39 18.09 22.84
N ALA A 68 6.06 18.22 22.86
CA ALA A 68 5.22 17.69 23.92
C ALA A 68 5.33 16.16 24.05
N ARG A 69 5.36 15.44 22.92
CA ARG A 69 5.53 13.98 22.88
C ARG A 69 6.88 13.56 23.45
N ILE A 70 7.97 14.20 23.04
CA ILE A 70 9.32 13.88 23.53
C ILE A 70 9.43 14.17 25.04
N GLU A 71 8.84 15.26 25.53
CA GLU A 71 8.82 15.58 26.96
C GLU A 71 8.03 14.55 27.77
N LEU A 72 6.87 14.12 27.27
CA LEU A 72 6.09 13.04 27.87
C LEU A 72 6.90 11.73 27.93
N HIS A 73 7.60 11.40 26.85
CA HIS A 73 8.40 10.18 26.71
C HIS A 73 9.56 10.10 27.70
N GLN A 74 10.04 11.23 28.23
CA GLN A 74 11.07 11.22 29.27
C GLN A 74 10.62 10.40 30.49
N ARG A 75 9.36 10.51 30.90
CA ARG A 75 8.82 9.75 32.03
C ARG A 75 8.19 8.43 31.57
N LYS A 76 7.31 8.50 30.57
CA LYS A 76 6.53 7.36 30.06
C LYS A 76 7.39 6.14 29.74
N MET A 77 8.51 6.33 29.04
CA MET A 77 9.32 5.20 28.59
C MET A 77 10.16 4.56 29.70
N ARG A 78 10.42 5.29 30.79
CA ARG A 78 11.08 4.73 31.98
C ARG A 78 10.11 3.91 32.84
N GLU A 79 8.82 4.20 32.74
CA GLU A 79 7.73 3.52 33.44
C GLU A 79 7.00 2.50 32.54
N PHE A 80 7.60 2.15 31.39
CA PHE A 80 6.95 1.27 30.42
C PHE A 80 6.62 -0.11 31.03
N PRO A 81 5.40 -0.65 30.83
CA PRO A 81 5.00 -1.90 31.47
C PRO A 81 5.86 -3.08 31.04
N ASN A 82 6.22 -3.92 32.00
CA ASN A 82 6.92 -5.18 31.77
C ASN A 82 5.95 -6.36 31.62
N ALA A 83 6.49 -7.51 31.19
CA ALA A 83 5.75 -8.78 31.09
C ALA A 83 4.48 -8.72 30.22
N LEU A 84 4.53 -7.93 29.15
CA LEU A 84 3.48 -7.86 28.12
C LEU A 84 3.40 -9.16 27.29
N PRO A 85 2.28 -9.42 26.60
CA PRO A 85 2.18 -10.55 25.68
C PRO A 85 3.32 -10.56 24.65
N ALA A 86 3.85 -11.74 24.30
CA ALA A 86 5.00 -11.90 23.41
C ALA A 86 4.81 -11.29 22.00
N ALA A 87 3.56 -11.14 21.57
CA ALA A 87 3.22 -10.47 20.32
C ALA A 87 3.58 -8.97 20.33
N VAL A 88 3.64 -8.32 21.49
CA VAL A 88 3.98 -6.90 21.60
C VAL A 88 5.48 -6.69 21.41
N VAL A 89 5.86 -5.83 20.46
CA VAL A 89 7.25 -5.44 20.21
C VAL A 89 7.63 -4.34 21.20
N ALA A 90 7.85 -4.75 22.45
CA ALA A 90 8.13 -3.84 23.56
C ALA A 90 9.57 -3.26 23.53
N PRO A 91 9.82 -2.12 24.19
CA PRO A 91 11.16 -1.58 24.36
C PRO A 91 12.07 -2.53 25.15
N LEU A 92 13.30 -2.71 24.69
CA LEU A 92 14.35 -3.50 25.37
C LEU A 92 15.28 -2.61 26.17
N SER A 93 15.68 -1.47 25.59
CA SER A 93 16.55 -0.48 26.22
C SER A 93 16.28 0.91 25.62
N LEU A 94 16.64 1.96 26.35
CA LEU A 94 16.45 3.33 25.91
C LEU A 94 17.62 3.79 25.03
N ALA A 95 17.31 4.59 24.01
CA ALA A 95 18.29 5.36 23.26
C ALA A 95 18.30 6.78 23.82
N THR A 96 19.47 7.27 24.23
CA THR A 96 19.61 8.55 24.93
C THR A 96 20.54 9.51 24.21
N ASP A 97 20.61 10.73 24.72
CA ASP A 97 21.74 11.63 24.45
C ASP A 97 23.04 11.12 25.11
N ARG A 98 24.15 11.83 24.87
CA ARG A 98 25.47 11.46 25.42
C ARG A 98 25.50 11.41 26.94
N THR A 99 24.74 12.28 27.61
CA THR A 99 24.73 12.36 29.08
C THR A 99 23.85 11.29 29.73
N GLY A 100 22.95 10.66 28.96
CA GLY A 100 21.93 9.75 29.47
C GLY A 100 20.72 10.46 30.09
N ALA A 101 20.72 11.80 30.12
CA ALA A 101 19.65 12.58 30.73
C ALA A 101 18.37 12.54 29.89
N ARG A 102 18.50 12.68 28.57
CA ARG A 102 17.37 12.79 27.63
C ARG A 102 17.19 11.47 26.88
N VAL A 103 15.98 10.92 26.93
CA VAL A 103 15.54 9.79 26.11
C VAL A 103 15.16 10.32 24.73
N LEU A 104 15.80 9.79 23.69
CA LEU A 104 15.61 10.17 22.29
C LEU A 104 14.89 9.08 21.49
N GLY A 105 14.75 7.89 22.07
CA GLY A 105 14.12 6.76 21.44
C GLY A 105 14.30 5.49 22.26
N TYR A 106 14.15 4.34 21.63
CA TYR A 106 14.34 3.05 22.27
C TYR A 106 14.71 1.95 21.27
N VAL A 107 15.37 0.92 21.79
CA VAL A 107 15.70 -0.31 21.06
C VAL A 107 14.56 -1.30 21.23
N MET A 108 14.23 -2.02 20.16
CA MET A 108 13.21 -3.07 20.17
C MET A 108 13.61 -4.24 19.25
N PRO A 109 13.00 -5.42 19.38
CA PRO A 109 13.25 -6.53 18.46
C PRO A 109 12.90 -6.16 17.01
N LEU A 110 13.75 -6.58 16.07
CA LEU A 110 13.45 -6.56 14.64
C LEU A 110 12.42 -7.67 14.33
N VAL A 111 11.31 -7.30 13.70
CA VAL A 111 10.36 -8.27 13.14
C VAL A 111 10.73 -8.52 11.67
N ALA A 112 11.65 -9.46 11.43
CA ALA A 112 12.16 -9.73 10.09
C ALA A 112 11.14 -10.46 9.21
N GLY A 113 11.12 -10.12 7.91
CA GLY A 113 10.31 -10.81 6.90
C GLY A 113 8.79 -10.68 7.08
N SER A 114 8.32 -9.80 7.95
CA SER A 114 6.90 -9.58 8.18
C SER A 114 6.24 -8.72 7.12
N THR A 115 4.93 -8.83 7.00
CA THR A 115 4.08 -7.97 6.17
C THR A 115 3.07 -7.25 7.05
N SER A 116 2.77 -5.98 6.78
CA SER A 116 1.71 -5.26 7.50
C SER A 116 0.34 -5.84 7.18
N LEU A 117 -0.60 -5.76 8.13
CA LEU A 117 -1.97 -6.19 7.91
C LEU A 117 -2.66 -5.37 6.80
N MET A 118 -2.25 -4.11 6.62
CA MET A 118 -2.67 -3.26 5.50
C MET A 118 -2.35 -3.94 4.15
N SER A 119 -1.11 -4.39 3.93
CA SER A 119 -0.74 -5.04 2.67
C SER A 119 -1.46 -6.39 2.50
N LEU A 120 -1.66 -7.16 3.58
CA LEU A 120 -2.42 -8.42 3.50
C LEU A 120 -3.89 -8.22 3.12
N ALA A 121 -4.47 -7.06 3.43
CA ALA A 121 -5.83 -6.70 3.06
C ALA A 121 -5.98 -6.22 1.61
N GLU A 122 -4.89 -5.85 0.92
CA GLU A 122 -4.92 -5.42 -0.48
C GLU A 122 -5.53 -6.52 -1.38
N PRO A 123 -6.45 -6.20 -2.32
CA PRO A 123 -7.14 -7.21 -3.12
C PRO A 123 -6.22 -8.25 -3.76
N ALA A 124 -5.06 -7.82 -4.29
CA ALA A 124 -4.09 -8.70 -4.95
C ALA A 124 -3.40 -9.68 -3.97
N ARG A 125 -3.01 -9.22 -2.77
CA ARG A 125 -2.43 -10.07 -1.72
C ARG A 125 -3.50 -10.95 -1.09
N ARG A 126 -4.67 -10.38 -0.81
CA ARG A 126 -5.79 -11.09 -0.18
C ARG A 126 -6.30 -12.24 -1.00
N ALA A 127 -6.30 -12.07 -2.32
CA ALA A 127 -6.66 -13.04 -3.34
C ALA A 127 -5.92 -14.39 -3.24
N VAL A 128 -4.73 -14.40 -2.62
CA VAL A 128 -3.89 -15.60 -2.46
C VAL A 128 -3.59 -15.93 -1.01
N THR A 129 -3.99 -15.07 -0.08
CA THR A 129 -3.83 -15.31 1.35
C THR A 129 -5.00 -16.16 1.83
N PRO A 130 -4.79 -17.38 2.37
CA PRO A 130 -5.89 -18.21 2.86
C PRO A 130 -6.67 -17.52 3.99
N SER A 131 -7.99 -17.58 3.96
CA SER A 131 -8.82 -16.97 5.01
C SER A 131 -8.57 -17.60 6.37
N ASP A 132 -8.42 -18.92 6.46
CA ASP A 132 -8.22 -19.62 7.73
C ASP A 132 -6.87 -19.26 8.39
N TRP A 133 -5.85 -18.98 7.58
CA TRP A 133 -4.57 -18.46 8.06
C TRP A 133 -4.75 -17.06 8.68
N LEU A 134 -5.50 -16.17 8.02
CA LEU A 134 -5.85 -14.86 8.59
C LEU A 134 -6.66 -15.00 9.88
N LEU A 135 -7.62 -15.91 9.96
CA LEU A 135 -8.35 -16.18 11.20
C LEU A 135 -7.39 -16.61 12.33
N GLY A 136 -6.31 -17.35 12.00
CA GLY A 136 -5.21 -17.65 12.92
C GLY A 136 -4.52 -16.40 13.48
N VAL A 137 -4.17 -15.46 12.61
CA VAL A 137 -3.60 -14.16 13.00
C VAL A 137 -4.54 -13.44 13.97
N PHE A 138 -5.84 -13.38 13.67
CA PHE A 138 -6.82 -12.70 14.52
C PHE A 138 -7.08 -13.39 15.86
N ARG A 139 -6.95 -14.73 15.94
CA ARG A 139 -6.93 -15.44 17.22
C ARG A 139 -5.73 -15.03 18.08
N GLY A 140 -4.56 -14.85 17.47
CA GLY A 140 -3.37 -14.32 18.16
C GLY A 140 -3.54 -12.88 18.64
N LEU A 141 -4.12 -12.01 17.81
CA LEU A 141 -4.45 -10.63 18.19
C LEU A 141 -5.48 -10.58 19.32
N HIS A 142 -6.52 -11.42 19.28
CA HIS A 142 -7.52 -11.54 20.33
C HIS A 142 -6.88 -11.87 21.68
N HIS A 143 -6.00 -12.87 21.72
CA HIS A 143 -5.24 -13.23 22.92
C HIS A 143 -4.33 -12.08 23.40
N THR A 144 -3.71 -11.35 22.46
CA THR A 144 -2.84 -10.21 22.76
C THR A 144 -3.61 -9.08 23.44
N LEU A 145 -4.78 -8.70 22.92
CA LEU A 145 -5.62 -7.66 23.51
C LEU A 145 -6.09 -8.05 24.92
N LEU A 146 -6.54 -9.28 25.13
CA LEU A 146 -6.90 -9.76 26.47
C LEU A 146 -5.73 -9.64 27.45
N GLY A 147 -4.52 -10.03 27.01
CA GLY A 147 -3.31 -9.94 27.85
C GLY A 147 -2.88 -8.50 28.18
N LEU A 148 -3.07 -7.57 27.25
CA LEU A 148 -2.83 -6.14 27.45
C LEU A 148 -3.86 -5.52 28.39
N HIS A 149 -5.16 -5.74 28.15
CA HIS A 149 -6.25 -5.21 28.96
C HIS A 149 -6.21 -5.75 30.40
N ALA A 150 -5.82 -7.02 30.60
CA ALA A 150 -5.60 -7.59 31.94
C ALA A 150 -4.50 -6.88 32.74
N ARG A 151 -3.61 -6.12 32.07
CA ARG A 151 -2.55 -5.29 32.67
C ARG A 151 -2.89 -3.80 32.64
N SER A 152 -4.15 -3.43 32.37
CA SER A 152 -4.58 -2.04 32.22
C SER A 152 -3.80 -1.26 31.15
N VAL A 153 -3.40 -1.94 30.08
CA VAL A 153 -2.76 -1.33 28.91
C VAL A 153 -3.75 -1.33 27.76
N VAL A 154 -4.03 -0.16 27.19
CA VAL A 154 -4.89 0.05 26.02
C VAL A 154 -3.99 0.41 24.84
N VAL A 155 -4.20 -0.23 23.69
CA VAL A 155 -3.38 0.02 22.48
C VAL A 155 -3.62 1.44 21.97
N GLY A 156 -4.87 1.88 21.89
CA GLY A 156 -5.22 3.22 21.42
C GLY A 156 -5.22 3.28 19.89
N ASP A 157 -4.10 3.63 19.26
CA ASP A 157 -3.96 3.64 17.79
C ASP A 157 -3.77 2.23 17.20
N PHE A 158 -4.75 1.35 17.44
CA PHE A 158 -4.76 -0.02 16.93
C PHE A 158 -5.20 -0.04 15.45
N ASN A 159 -4.24 -0.05 14.54
CA ASN A 159 -4.48 0.06 13.09
C ASN A 159 -3.71 -0.98 12.26
N ASP A 160 -3.97 -1.00 10.95
CA ASP A 160 -3.48 -1.99 9.99
C ASP A 160 -1.99 -1.84 9.62
N LEU A 161 -1.36 -0.71 9.94
CA LEU A 161 0.09 -0.50 9.82
C LEU A 161 0.84 -0.92 11.09
N ASN A 162 0.20 -0.79 12.25
CA ASN A 162 0.79 -1.15 13.55
C ASN A 162 0.68 -2.66 13.89
N VAL A 163 0.13 -3.46 12.97
CA VAL A 163 0.11 -4.93 13.04
C VAL A 163 0.95 -5.51 11.92
N LEU A 164 2.08 -6.10 12.30
CA LEU A 164 2.94 -6.89 11.42
C LEU A 164 2.59 -8.38 11.57
N VAL A 165 2.68 -9.14 10.49
CA VAL A 165 2.45 -10.59 10.51
C VAL A 165 3.68 -11.29 9.97
N THR A 166 4.23 -12.21 10.76
CA THR A 166 5.40 -13.01 10.35
C THR A 166 5.00 -14.01 9.25
N PRO A 167 5.96 -14.57 8.50
CA PRO A 167 5.66 -15.64 7.52
C PRO A 167 4.93 -16.84 8.13
N GLY A 168 5.14 -17.12 9.43
CA GLY A 168 4.45 -18.17 10.17
C GLY A 168 2.99 -17.87 10.54
N GLY A 169 2.50 -16.64 10.32
CA GLY A 169 1.15 -16.21 10.70
C GLY A 169 1.04 -15.71 12.14
N GLU A 170 2.15 -15.32 12.75
CA GLU A 170 2.15 -14.76 14.10
C GLU A 170 1.99 -13.22 14.02
N PRO A 171 0.99 -12.63 14.71
CA PRO A 171 0.86 -11.20 14.78
C PRO A 171 1.91 -10.58 15.71
N ARG A 172 2.45 -9.43 15.32
CA ARG A 172 3.33 -8.58 16.11
C ARG A 172 2.77 -7.16 16.14
N VAL A 173 2.50 -6.64 17.33
CA VAL A 173 1.99 -5.27 17.51
C VAL A 173 3.17 -4.34 17.80
N ILE A 174 3.34 -3.34 16.96
CA ILE A 174 4.43 -2.35 17.05
C ILE A 174 3.91 -1.00 17.55
N ASP A 175 4.79 0.00 17.61
CA ASP A 175 4.44 1.38 17.96
C ASP A 175 3.91 1.54 19.40
N CYS A 176 4.45 0.72 20.31
CA CYS A 176 3.95 0.58 21.67
C CYS A 176 4.23 1.80 22.57
N ASP A 177 5.11 2.71 22.17
CA ASP A 177 5.31 4.02 22.82
C ASP A 177 4.06 4.91 22.73
N SER A 178 3.13 4.63 21.82
CA SER A 178 1.82 5.27 21.77
C SER A 178 0.80 4.69 22.76
N PHE A 179 1.03 3.49 23.32
CA PHE A 179 0.05 2.81 24.16
C PHE A 179 -0.34 3.63 25.39
N GLN A 180 -1.58 3.44 25.84
CA GLN A 180 -2.09 4.05 27.05
C GLN A 180 -1.93 3.10 28.24
N PHE A 181 -1.34 3.60 29.33
CA PHE A 181 -1.19 2.89 30.59
C PHE A 181 -0.95 3.88 31.73
N GLY A 182 -1.44 3.55 32.94
CA GLY A 182 -1.33 4.44 34.10
C GLY A 182 -1.86 5.85 33.77
N PRO A 183 -1.08 6.93 34.03
CA PRO A 183 -1.47 8.30 33.69
C PRO A 183 -1.18 8.69 32.22
N TYR A 184 -0.54 7.82 31.44
CA TYR A 184 -0.08 8.14 30.09
C TYR A 184 -1.15 7.79 29.07
N LEU A 185 -1.77 8.81 28.47
CA LEU A 185 -2.78 8.65 27.44
C LEU A 185 -2.14 8.43 26.05
N CYS A 186 -2.88 7.80 25.14
CA CYS A 186 -2.49 7.68 23.73
C CYS A 186 -2.84 9.00 23.01
N PRO A 187 -1.86 9.74 22.45
CA PRO A 187 -2.09 11.05 21.82
C PRO A 187 -2.43 10.96 20.33
N VAL A 188 -2.24 9.78 19.73
CA VAL A 188 -2.35 9.55 18.29
C VAL A 188 -3.52 8.64 17.97
N PHE A 189 -3.96 8.69 16.71
CA PHE A 189 -5.05 7.86 16.23
C PHE A 189 -5.00 7.74 14.71
N THR A 190 -5.64 6.71 14.17
CA THR A 190 -5.89 6.54 12.74
C THR A 190 -7.39 6.55 12.49
N GLU A 191 -7.90 7.56 11.77
CA GLU A 191 -9.32 7.90 11.64
C GLU A 191 -10.21 6.69 11.35
N ARG A 192 -9.77 5.79 10.45
CA ARG A 192 -10.51 4.59 10.03
C ARG A 192 -10.79 3.59 11.17
N PHE A 193 -9.96 3.58 12.21
CA PHE A 193 -10.00 2.60 13.30
C PHE A 193 -10.50 3.21 14.62
N VAL A 194 -10.76 4.52 14.67
CA VAL A 194 -11.28 5.18 15.87
C VAL A 194 -12.73 4.79 16.12
N ASP A 195 -13.04 4.43 17.37
CA ASP A 195 -14.41 4.23 17.79
C ASP A 195 -15.20 5.56 17.69
N PRO A 196 -16.22 5.66 16.81
CA PRO A 196 -16.99 6.88 16.62
C PRO A 196 -17.74 7.31 17.89
N LEU A 197 -17.94 6.41 18.86
CA LEU A 197 -18.53 6.78 20.15
C LEU A 197 -17.61 7.72 20.94
N LEU A 198 -16.29 7.64 20.77
CA LEU A 198 -15.34 8.54 21.43
C LEU A 198 -15.25 9.93 20.76
N CYS A 199 -15.92 10.12 19.63
CA CYS A 199 -15.85 11.31 18.80
C CYS A 199 -17.05 12.25 18.99
N ASP A 200 -16.96 13.44 18.39
CA ASP A 200 -18.11 14.30 18.18
C ASP A 200 -18.93 13.80 16.99
N ALA A 201 -20.19 13.45 17.22
CA ALA A 201 -21.10 13.00 16.17
C ALA A 201 -21.42 14.08 15.12
N ALA A 202 -21.21 15.37 15.45
CA ALA A 202 -21.42 16.49 14.54
C ALA A 202 -20.16 16.87 13.73
N ALA A 203 -19.02 16.21 13.96
CA ALA A 203 -17.80 16.49 13.22
C ALA A 203 -17.87 16.00 11.77
N SER A 204 -16.99 16.52 10.93
CA SER A 204 -16.85 16.08 9.53
C SER A 204 -16.08 14.77 9.37
N SER A 205 -15.35 14.34 10.41
CA SER A 205 -14.71 13.01 10.48
C SER A 205 -14.39 12.60 11.93
N PRO A 206 -14.17 11.29 12.22
CA PRO A 206 -13.81 10.80 13.54
C PRO A 206 -12.53 11.45 14.10
N LYS A 207 -12.67 12.14 15.22
CA LYS A 207 -11.57 12.61 16.06
C LYS A 207 -11.90 12.34 17.52
N PRO A 208 -11.09 11.57 18.26
CA PRO A 208 -11.39 11.25 19.65
C PRO A 208 -11.40 12.52 20.51
N ARG A 209 -12.44 12.67 21.33
CA ARG A 209 -12.58 13.71 22.36
C ARG A 209 -12.40 13.18 23.78
N ARG A 210 -12.38 11.86 23.91
CA ARG A 210 -12.21 11.13 25.17
C ARG A 210 -11.00 10.21 25.05
N PRO A 211 -10.32 9.89 26.16
CA PRO A 211 -9.29 8.86 26.16
C PRO A 211 -9.82 7.53 25.61
N PHE A 212 -8.93 6.76 24.99
CA PHE A 212 -9.26 5.40 24.58
C PHE A 212 -9.54 4.50 25.78
N ASP A 213 -10.38 3.51 25.60
CA ASP A 213 -10.62 2.45 26.57
C ASP A 213 -10.44 1.07 25.89
N SER A 214 -10.64 0.00 26.65
CA SER A 214 -10.55 -1.36 26.09
C SER A 214 -11.58 -1.63 25.00
N ASN A 215 -12.76 -0.98 25.04
CA ASN A 215 -13.78 -1.11 24.00
C ASN A 215 -13.34 -0.51 22.68
N ALA A 216 -12.57 0.59 22.71
CA ALA A 216 -12.01 1.20 21.50
C ALA A 216 -11.04 0.25 20.77
N ASP A 217 -10.19 -0.48 21.51
CA ASP A 217 -9.32 -1.51 20.91
C ASP A 217 -10.15 -2.65 20.27
N TRP A 218 -11.26 -3.06 20.91
CA TRP A 218 -12.14 -4.10 20.35
C TRP A 218 -12.97 -3.61 19.16
N TYR A 219 -13.32 -2.33 19.11
CA TYR A 219 -13.89 -1.71 17.90
C TYR A 219 -12.88 -1.75 16.76
N ALA A 220 -11.64 -1.30 17.00
CA ALA A 220 -10.56 -1.36 16.03
C ALA A 220 -10.27 -2.79 15.57
N PHE A 221 -10.28 -3.78 16.47
CA PHE A 221 -10.17 -5.20 16.13
C PHE A 221 -11.22 -5.64 15.10
N ASN A 222 -12.48 -5.21 15.27
CA ASN A 222 -13.56 -5.52 14.33
C ASN A 222 -13.32 -4.86 12.97
N VAL A 223 -12.88 -3.61 12.94
CA VAL A 223 -12.54 -2.91 11.68
C VAL A 223 -11.41 -3.65 10.95
N LEU A 224 -10.35 -4.03 11.67
CA LEU A 224 -9.21 -4.79 11.12
C LEU A 224 -9.66 -6.14 10.55
N LEU A 225 -10.48 -6.89 11.29
CA LEU A 225 -10.98 -8.19 10.86
C LEU A 225 -11.85 -8.07 9.60
N PHE A 226 -12.76 -7.10 9.60
CA PHE A 226 -13.62 -6.80 8.45
C PHE A 226 -12.78 -6.50 7.20
N GLN A 227 -11.82 -5.57 7.33
CA GLN A 227 -10.94 -5.16 6.23
C GLN A 227 -10.05 -6.31 5.73
N ALA A 228 -9.45 -7.09 6.63
CA ALA A 228 -8.59 -8.21 6.26
C ALA A 228 -9.35 -9.34 5.56
N LEU A 229 -10.62 -9.58 5.90
CA LEU A 229 -11.43 -10.61 5.25
C LEU A 229 -11.99 -10.17 3.90
N LEU A 230 -12.33 -8.88 3.74
CA LEU A 230 -13.11 -8.38 2.61
C LEU A 230 -12.36 -7.44 1.66
N SER A 231 -11.15 -7.00 2.00
CA SER A 231 -10.39 -5.99 1.26
C SER A 231 -11.05 -4.62 1.18
N VAL A 232 -11.97 -4.33 2.12
CA VAL A 232 -12.65 -3.03 2.29
C VAL A 232 -13.01 -2.84 3.76
N GLY A 233 -12.88 -1.61 4.26
CA GLY A 233 -13.34 -1.28 5.63
C GLY A 233 -14.87 -1.20 5.74
N PRO A 234 -15.43 -1.18 6.95
CA PRO A 234 -16.88 -1.18 7.18
C PRO A 234 -17.60 0.06 6.63
N TYR A 235 -16.88 1.17 6.41
CA TYR A 235 -17.41 2.41 5.82
C TYR A 235 -16.85 2.69 4.43
N GLY A 236 -16.30 1.68 3.74
CA GLY A 236 -15.82 1.80 2.37
C GLY A 236 -16.96 1.96 1.34
N GLY A 237 -16.60 2.00 0.07
CA GLY A 237 -17.57 2.19 -1.02
C GLY A 237 -18.01 3.63 -1.22
N VAL A 238 -18.88 3.83 -2.21
CA VAL A 238 -19.34 5.17 -2.62
C VAL A 238 -20.80 5.34 -2.20
N HIS A 239 -21.06 6.30 -1.32
CA HIS A 239 -22.41 6.64 -0.89
C HIS A 239 -23.12 7.50 -1.95
N ARG A 240 -24.18 6.94 -2.54
CA ARG A 240 -24.98 7.51 -3.64
C ARG A 240 -26.48 7.36 -3.35
N PRO A 241 -27.01 8.08 -2.34
CA PRO A 241 -28.43 8.06 -2.07
C PRO A 241 -29.23 8.64 -3.24
N LYS A 242 -30.45 8.14 -3.44
CA LYS A 242 -31.37 8.66 -4.49
C LYS A 242 -31.65 10.16 -4.32
N ASP A 243 -31.74 10.61 -3.07
CA ASP A 243 -31.86 12.02 -2.70
C ASP A 243 -30.45 12.56 -2.37
N PRO A 244 -29.86 13.44 -3.20
CA PRO A 244 -28.51 13.96 -2.98
C PRO A 244 -28.34 14.71 -1.65
N THR A 245 -29.42 15.22 -1.04
CA THR A 245 -29.35 15.94 0.25
C THR A 245 -29.01 15.03 1.41
N ARG A 246 -29.22 13.72 1.27
CA ARG A 246 -28.85 12.70 2.26
C ARG A 246 -27.39 12.25 2.16
N ARG A 247 -26.65 12.80 1.20
CA ARG A 247 -25.27 12.37 0.96
C ARG A 247 -24.37 12.75 2.13
N VAL A 248 -23.91 11.73 2.83
CA VAL A 248 -22.87 11.86 3.86
C VAL A 248 -21.49 11.80 3.20
N ALA A 249 -20.63 12.77 3.52
CA ALA A 249 -19.23 12.79 3.08
C ALA A 249 -18.48 11.55 3.60
N HIS A 250 -17.53 11.02 2.83
CA HIS A 250 -16.86 9.75 3.15
C HIS A 250 -16.30 9.71 4.58
N GLY A 251 -15.52 10.72 4.97
CA GLY A 251 -14.95 10.83 6.32
C GLY A 251 -15.98 10.90 7.45
N ALA A 252 -17.19 11.40 7.20
CA ALA A 252 -18.24 11.51 8.22
C ALA A 252 -19.05 10.20 8.40
N ARG A 253 -18.95 9.26 7.46
CA ARG A 253 -19.78 8.03 7.46
C ARG A 253 -19.71 7.21 8.74
N PRO A 254 -18.54 7.05 9.42
CA PRO A 254 -18.50 6.35 10.71
C PRO A 254 -19.35 7.01 11.78
N LEU A 255 -19.42 8.35 11.80
CA LEU A 255 -20.22 9.12 12.75
C LEU A 255 -21.72 9.01 12.46
N HIS A 256 -22.10 8.74 11.21
CA HIS A 256 -23.50 8.58 10.79
C HIS A 256 -23.94 7.12 10.62
N ARG A 257 -23.05 6.14 10.90
CA ARG A 257 -23.32 4.69 10.78
C ARG A 257 -23.68 4.28 9.35
N VAL A 258 -23.18 5.00 8.35
CA VAL A 258 -23.40 4.69 6.92
C VAL A 258 -22.36 3.67 6.47
N THR A 259 -22.66 2.39 6.67
CA THR A 259 -21.74 1.27 6.40
C THR A 259 -21.82 0.77 4.95
N VAL A 260 -20.97 -0.19 4.58
CA VAL A 260 -21.08 -0.94 3.31
C VAL A 260 -22.34 -1.81 3.19
N PHE A 261 -23.12 -1.94 4.28
CA PHE A 261 -24.38 -2.66 4.25
C PHE A 261 -25.58 -1.77 3.93
N ASP A 262 -25.40 -0.45 3.92
CA ASP A 262 -26.43 0.50 3.54
C ASP A 262 -26.80 0.33 2.06
N ALA A 263 -28.10 0.37 1.75
CA ALA A 263 -28.61 0.20 0.39
C ALA A 263 -28.18 1.33 -0.57
N ASP A 264 -27.89 2.51 -0.03
CA ASP A 264 -27.42 3.68 -0.78
C ASP A 264 -25.89 3.67 -0.96
N VAL A 265 -25.18 2.64 -0.47
CA VAL A 265 -23.73 2.49 -0.64
C VAL A 265 -23.42 1.48 -1.73
N GLN A 266 -22.74 1.96 -2.77
CA GLN A 266 -22.16 1.10 -3.79
C GLN A 266 -20.92 0.40 -3.22
N TYR A 267 -21.02 -0.92 -3.06
CA TYR A 267 -19.92 -1.77 -2.62
C TYR A 267 -18.77 -1.76 -3.64
N PRO A 268 -17.50 -1.59 -3.24
CA PRO A 268 -16.39 -1.57 -4.19
C PRO A 268 -16.27 -2.85 -4.99
N LYS A 269 -16.09 -2.76 -6.31
CA LYS A 269 -15.91 -3.93 -7.20
C LYS A 269 -14.67 -4.77 -6.85
N PRO A 270 -13.52 -4.18 -6.47
CA PRO A 270 -12.33 -4.97 -6.12
C PRO A 270 -12.44 -5.74 -4.79
N ALA A 271 -13.41 -5.40 -3.93
CA ALA A 271 -13.58 -6.01 -2.63
C ALA A 271 -14.28 -7.37 -2.73
N ARG A 272 -14.01 -8.29 -1.79
CA ARG A 272 -14.72 -9.58 -1.74
C ARG A 272 -16.17 -9.34 -1.30
N PRO A 273 -17.16 -10.08 -1.86
CA PRO A 273 -18.55 -9.88 -1.45
C PRO A 273 -18.77 -10.18 0.04
N VAL A 274 -19.51 -9.35 0.76
CA VAL A 274 -19.87 -9.60 2.19
C VAL A 274 -20.53 -10.97 2.39
N ALA A 275 -21.25 -11.47 1.39
CA ALA A 275 -21.93 -12.76 1.42
C ALA A 275 -20.99 -13.97 1.56
N VAL A 276 -19.67 -13.80 1.40
CA VAL A 276 -18.69 -14.89 1.66
C VAL A 276 -18.55 -15.20 3.15
N LEU A 277 -18.96 -14.30 4.05
CA LEU A 277 -18.91 -14.47 5.50
C LEU A 277 -20.18 -15.16 6.03
N PRO A 278 -20.10 -15.94 7.13
CA PRO A 278 -21.27 -16.58 7.74
C PRO A 278 -22.21 -15.54 8.38
N ASP A 279 -23.49 -15.88 8.53
CA ASP A 279 -24.51 -14.95 9.04
C ASP A 279 -24.21 -14.45 10.46
N GLU A 280 -23.72 -15.31 11.35
CA GLU A 280 -23.35 -14.92 12.72
C GLU A 280 -22.28 -13.82 12.74
N LEU A 281 -21.30 -13.90 11.84
CA LEU A 281 -20.22 -12.92 11.75
C LEU A 281 -20.71 -11.61 11.11
N LEU A 282 -21.57 -11.68 10.10
CA LEU A 282 -22.20 -10.50 9.52
C LEU A 282 -23.09 -9.77 10.52
N GLU A 283 -23.88 -10.51 11.29
CA GLU A 283 -24.74 -9.95 12.34
C GLU A 283 -23.91 -9.29 13.44
N HIS A 284 -22.79 -9.90 13.83
CA HIS A 284 -21.83 -9.26 14.74
C HIS A 284 -21.31 -7.92 14.21
N PHE A 285 -20.88 -7.87 12.94
CA PHE A 285 -20.41 -6.63 12.34
C PHE A 285 -21.49 -5.55 12.27
N ARG A 286 -22.75 -5.91 11.95
CA ARG A 286 -23.88 -4.98 12.03
C ARG A 286 -24.11 -4.49 13.45
N ALA A 287 -23.98 -5.36 14.44
CA ALA A 287 -24.14 -4.98 15.83
C ALA A 287 -23.11 -3.93 16.26
N VAL A 288 -21.86 -4.09 15.83
CA VAL A 288 -20.78 -3.17 16.16
C VAL A 288 -20.89 -1.84 15.39
N PHE A 289 -21.08 -1.89 14.07
CA PHE A 289 -20.95 -0.71 13.20
C PHE A 289 -22.26 0.07 12.99
N GLU A 290 -23.43 -0.56 13.16
CA GLU A 290 -24.74 0.08 12.95
C GLU A 290 -25.51 0.29 14.25
N ARG A 291 -25.30 -0.58 15.25
CA ARG A 291 -26.02 -0.57 16.54
C ARG A 291 -25.14 -0.24 17.74
N ASP A 292 -23.92 0.20 17.50
CA ASP A 292 -22.98 0.66 18.52
C ASP A 292 -22.69 -0.34 19.66
N GLN A 293 -22.86 -1.64 19.41
CA GLN A 293 -22.48 -2.66 20.38
C GLN A 293 -20.96 -2.65 20.58
N ARG A 294 -20.53 -2.64 21.83
CA ARG A 294 -19.11 -2.71 22.24
C ARG A 294 -18.89 -3.86 23.20
N GLY A 295 -17.63 -4.28 23.31
CA GLY A 295 -17.20 -5.36 24.19
C GLY A 295 -16.17 -6.25 23.53
N ILE A 296 -15.71 -7.25 24.28
CA ILE A 296 -14.75 -8.23 23.81
C ILE A 296 -15.31 -8.96 22.59
N PHE A 297 -14.51 -9.08 21.53
CA PHE A 297 -14.91 -9.84 20.34
C PHE A 297 -15.22 -11.30 20.75
N PRO A 298 -16.39 -11.87 20.38
CA PRO A 298 -16.74 -13.24 20.72
C PRO A 298 -15.81 -14.25 20.02
N ARG A 299 -14.81 -14.76 20.74
CA ARG A 299 -13.76 -15.63 20.19
C ARG A 299 -14.31 -16.82 19.39
N ALA A 300 -15.43 -17.37 19.80
CA ALA A 300 -16.08 -18.49 19.12
C ALA A 300 -16.45 -18.19 17.65
N LEU A 301 -16.67 -16.93 17.27
CA LEU A 301 -16.90 -16.55 15.87
C LEU A 301 -15.64 -16.78 15.01
N LEU A 302 -14.42 -16.63 15.55
CA LEU A 302 -13.18 -16.97 14.84
C LEU A 302 -12.92 -18.47 14.78
N GLU A 303 -13.40 -19.22 15.78
CA GLU A 303 -13.15 -20.66 15.92
C GLU A 303 -14.13 -21.49 15.09
N ARG A 304 -15.39 -21.04 14.97
CA ARG A 304 -16.43 -21.72 14.19
C ARG A 304 -16.46 -21.30 12.71
N THR A 305 -15.83 -20.19 12.35
CA THR A 305 -15.74 -19.78 10.94
C THR A 305 -14.67 -20.61 10.24
N THR A 306 -15.08 -21.33 9.20
CA THR A 306 -14.18 -22.11 8.34
C THR A 306 -14.45 -21.76 6.89
N PHE A 307 -13.41 -21.39 6.17
CA PHE A 307 -13.52 -21.08 4.75
C PHE A 307 -13.22 -22.30 3.88
N ALA A 308 -13.94 -22.41 2.78
CA ALA A 308 -13.65 -23.39 1.74
C ALA A 308 -13.67 -22.70 0.37
N ALA A 309 -12.82 -23.15 -0.54
CA ALA A 309 -12.89 -22.75 -1.94
C ALA A 309 -14.03 -23.51 -2.62
N CYS A 310 -14.94 -22.79 -3.27
CA CYS A 310 -15.99 -23.40 -4.07
C CYS A 310 -15.39 -24.22 -5.22
N ALA A 311 -15.73 -25.50 -5.30
CA ALA A 311 -15.21 -26.40 -6.35
C ALA A 311 -15.58 -25.94 -7.78
N ARG A 312 -16.66 -25.16 -7.95
CA ARG A 312 -17.11 -24.68 -9.26
C ARG A 312 -16.43 -23.39 -9.71
N CYS A 313 -16.37 -22.38 -8.85
CA CYS A 313 -15.91 -21.04 -9.22
C CYS A 313 -14.62 -20.59 -8.52
N GLY A 314 -14.11 -21.39 -7.58
CA GLY A 314 -12.91 -21.10 -6.79
C GLY A 314 -13.05 -19.97 -5.77
N LEU A 315 -14.26 -19.39 -5.62
CA LEU A 315 -14.50 -18.37 -4.61
C LEU A 315 -14.38 -18.99 -3.22
N GLU A 316 -13.50 -18.44 -2.39
CA GLU A 316 -13.38 -18.84 -0.99
C GLU A 316 -14.54 -18.20 -0.18
N HIS A 317 -15.31 -19.01 0.57
CA HIS A 317 -16.43 -18.58 1.39
C HIS A 317 -16.64 -19.50 2.60
N ALA A 318 -17.32 -19.00 3.63
CA ALA A 318 -17.69 -19.70 4.86
C ALA A 318 -19.21 -19.88 4.95
N ARG A 319 -19.78 -20.43 3.88
CA ARG A 319 -21.23 -20.61 3.67
C ARG A 319 -21.50 -22.04 3.25
N LEU A 320 -22.69 -22.56 3.58
CA LEU A 320 -23.13 -23.88 3.12
C LEU A 320 -23.22 -23.97 1.59
N LEU A 321 -23.71 -22.90 0.95
CA LEU A 321 -23.79 -22.77 -0.50
C LEU A 321 -22.93 -21.59 -0.96
N CYS A 322 -22.24 -21.76 -2.08
CA CYS A 322 -21.39 -20.71 -2.64
C CYS A 322 -22.26 -19.50 -3.06
N PRO A 323 -22.04 -18.30 -2.49
CA PRO A 323 -22.84 -17.13 -2.81
C PRO A 323 -22.66 -16.67 -4.26
N GLY A 324 -21.52 -16.97 -4.87
CA GLY A 324 -21.26 -16.70 -6.29
C GLY A 324 -22.01 -17.64 -7.24
N CYS A 325 -22.33 -18.86 -6.81
CA CYS A 325 -23.03 -19.86 -7.63
C CYS A 325 -24.53 -19.94 -7.35
N ALA A 326 -24.96 -19.58 -6.13
CA ALA A 326 -26.35 -19.69 -5.69
C ALA A 326 -27.23 -18.52 -6.15
N ARG A 327 -26.64 -17.39 -6.59
CA ARG A 327 -27.40 -16.33 -7.24
C ARG A 327 -27.77 -16.76 -8.66
N PRO A 328 -29.06 -16.74 -9.07
CA PRO A 328 -29.41 -16.84 -10.48
C PRO A 328 -28.80 -15.62 -11.17
N THR A 329 -27.73 -15.85 -11.92
CA THR A 329 -27.01 -14.79 -12.62
C THR A 329 -27.91 -14.22 -13.72
N GLN A 330 -28.41 -12.99 -13.54
CA GLN A 330 -28.32 -12.04 -14.64
C GLN A 330 -26.83 -11.86 -14.89
N LEU A 331 -26.29 -12.62 -15.85
CA LEU A 331 -24.88 -12.57 -16.19
C LEU A 331 -24.54 -11.14 -16.63
N PRO A 332 -23.54 -10.46 -16.02
CA PRO A 332 -22.96 -9.30 -16.66
C PRO A 332 -22.38 -9.70 -18.03
N PRO A 333 -22.26 -8.78 -19.00
CA PRO A 333 -21.80 -9.07 -20.37
C PRO A 333 -20.47 -9.81 -20.47
N LEU A 334 -19.63 -9.82 -19.41
CA LEU A 334 -18.40 -10.62 -19.39
C LEU A 334 -18.64 -12.13 -19.61
N ALA A 335 -19.80 -12.68 -19.24
CA ALA A 335 -20.09 -14.08 -19.55
C ALA A 335 -20.49 -14.30 -21.02
N ALA A 336 -20.94 -13.25 -21.73
CA ALA A 336 -21.17 -13.31 -23.17
C ALA A 336 -19.83 -13.33 -23.95
N LEU A 337 -18.72 -12.97 -23.30
CA LEU A 337 -17.36 -13.10 -23.82
C LEU A 337 -16.74 -14.50 -23.60
N ALA A 338 -17.51 -15.50 -23.18
CA ALA A 338 -16.98 -16.81 -22.77
C ALA A 338 -16.26 -17.64 -23.86
N ALA A 339 -16.28 -17.21 -25.13
CA ALA A 339 -15.42 -17.76 -26.18
C ALA A 339 -14.15 -16.91 -26.33
N ALA A 340 -12.97 -17.53 -26.33
CA ALA A 340 -11.71 -16.83 -26.62
C ALA A 340 -11.80 -16.08 -27.95
N GLY A 341 -11.48 -14.78 -27.96
CA GLY A 341 -11.62 -13.91 -29.13
C GLY A 341 -13.04 -13.38 -29.39
N SER A 342 -13.97 -13.57 -28.46
CA SER A 342 -15.30 -12.97 -28.53
C SER A 342 -15.24 -11.44 -28.50
N ARG A 343 -16.15 -10.82 -29.27
CA ARG A 343 -16.27 -9.38 -29.43
C ARG A 343 -17.68 -8.95 -29.04
N VAL A 344 -17.79 -8.07 -28.06
CA VAL A 344 -19.08 -7.49 -27.62
C VAL A 344 -19.04 -5.99 -27.86
N SER A 345 -20.06 -5.48 -28.55
CA SER A 345 -20.27 -4.04 -28.73
C SER A 345 -21.39 -3.59 -27.81
N SER A 346 -21.09 -2.63 -26.93
CA SER A 346 -22.06 -1.97 -26.06
C SER A 346 -21.91 -0.46 -26.21
N GLY A 347 -22.91 0.19 -26.79
CA GLY A 347 -22.84 1.62 -27.08
C GLY A 347 -21.68 1.96 -28.03
N VAL A 348 -20.78 2.85 -27.59
CA VAL A 348 -19.60 3.30 -28.36
C VAL A 348 -18.34 2.47 -28.10
N VAL A 349 -18.41 1.46 -27.23
CA VAL A 349 -17.25 0.63 -26.84
C VAL A 349 -17.36 -0.76 -27.46
N THR A 350 -16.27 -1.19 -28.09
CA THR A 350 -16.05 -2.59 -28.47
C THR A 350 -15.07 -3.22 -27.49
N ALA A 351 -15.49 -4.30 -26.83
CA ALA A 351 -14.65 -5.11 -25.95
C ALA A 351 -14.27 -6.43 -26.65
N THR A 352 -12.98 -6.76 -26.64
CA THR A 352 -12.45 -8.03 -27.17
C THR A 352 -11.61 -8.73 -26.11
N GLU A 353 -11.91 -9.99 -25.78
CA GLU A 353 -11.06 -10.78 -24.87
C GLU A 353 -9.75 -11.16 -25.57
N ILE A 354 -8.63 -10.77 -24.98
CA ILE A 354 -7.28 -10.98 -25.54
C ILE A 354 -6.56 -12.13 -24.84
N PHE A 355 -6.73 -12.25 -23.53
CA PHE A 355 -6.04 -13.25 -22.73
C PHE A 355 -6.92 -13.70 -21.57
N LYS A 356 -6.83 -14.99 -21.21
CA LYS A 356 -7.53 -15.58 -20.07
C LYS A 356 -6.71 -16.72 -19.48
N THR A 357 -6.70 -16.79 -18.15
CA THR A 357 -6.07 -17.89 -17.40
C THR A 357 -6.97 -18.36 -16.26
N THR A 358 -6.84 -19.63 -15.88
CA THR A 358 -7.46 -20.17 -14.66
C THR A 358 -6.69 -19.77 -13.40
N GLY A 359 -5.43 -19.38 -13.56
CA GLY A 359 -4.52 -18.95 -12.51
C GLY A 359 -4.62 -17.46 -12.18
N VAL A 360 -3.48 -16.76 -12.20
CA VAL A 360 -3.35 -15.33 -11.86
C VAL A 360 -2.35 -14.65 -12.78
N ILE A 361 -2.73 -13.52 -13.38
CA ILE A 361 -1.83 -12.63 -14.11
C ILE A 361 -0.94 -11.89 -13.10
N VAL A 362 0.39 -11.96 -13.28
CA VAL A 362 1.37 -11.34 -12.37
C VAL A 362 2.08 -10.13 -12.98
N HIS A 363 2.11 -10.04 -14.31
CA HIS A 363 2.64 -8.88 -15.01
C HIS A 363 2.07 -8.77 -16.41
N VAL A 364 1.86 -7.53 -16.86
CA VAL A 364 1.43 -7.19 -18.22
C VAL A 364 2.30 -6.04 -18.71
N ALA A 365 2.79 -6.15 -19.93
CA ALA A 365 3.58 -5.11 -20.58
C ALA A 365 3.17 -4.96 -22.05
N LEU A 366 3.49 -3.80 -22.63
CA LEU A 366 3.46 -3.59 -24.08
C LEU A 366 4.90 -3.55 -24.57
N VAL A 367 5.27 -4.51 -25.40
CA VAL A 367 6.60 -4.61 -26.03
C VAL A 367 6.38 -4.49 -27.54
N ASP A 368 6.91 -3.43 -28.15
CA ASP A 368 6.74 -3.11 -29.57
C ASP A 368 5.26 -3.12 -30.05
N GLY A 369 4.36 -2.72 -29.15
CA GLY A 369 2.92 -2.68 -29.40
C GLY A 369 2.20 -4.02 -29.26
N ALA A 370 2.91 -5.12 -28.98
CA ALA A 370 2.35 -6.41 -28.64
C ALA A 370 2.16 -6.54 -27.12
N LEU A 371 1.07 -7.18 -26.72
CA LEU A 371 0.79 -7.47 -25.32
C LEU A 371 1.59 -8.68 -24.87
N VAL A 372 2.37 -8.50 -23.81
CA VAL A 372 3.16 -9.53 -23.17
C VAL A 372 2.62 -9.78 -21.79
N VAL A 373 2.46 -11.05 -21.41
CA VAL A 373 1.79 -11.44 -20.17
C VAL A 373 2.61 -12.48 -19.44
N VAL A 374 2.90 -12.24 -18.16
CA VAL A 374 3.38 -13.29 -17.25
C VAL A 374 2.24 -13.66 -16.32
N HIS A 375 1.93 -14.95 -16.24
CA HIS A 375 0.86 -15.48 -15.38
C HIS A 375 1.33 -16.73 -14.65
N HIS A 376 0.77 -16.98 -13.47
CA HIS A 376 0.96 -18.22 -12.72
C HIS A 376 -0.24 -19.13 -12.91
N GLU A 377 -0.03 -20.35 -13.39
CA GLU A 377 -1.06 -21.36 -13.57
C GLU A 377 -0.47 -22.76 -13.37
N ALA A 378 -1.25 -23.62 -12.69
CA ALA A 378 -0.88 -25.02 -12.45
C ALA A 378 0.54 -25.21 -11.86
N GLY A 379 0.94 -24.34 -10.93
CA GLY A 379 2.23 -24.44 -10.24
C GLY A 379 3.44 -23.98 -11.07
N ALA A 380 3.23 -23.17 -12.10
CA ALA A 380 4.30 -22.58 -12.90
C ALA A 380 3.97 -21.15 -13.35
N TYR A 381 4.99 -20.32 -13.49
CA TYR A 381 4.97 -19.02 -14.13
C TYR A 381 5.22 -19.18 -15.62
N ARG A 382 4.33 -18.65 -16.45
CA ARG A 382 4.30 -18.82 -17.89
C ARG A 382 4.15 -17.48 -18.61
N ARG A 383 4.63 -17.41 -19.84
CA ARG A 383 4.34 -16.30 -20.75
C ARG A 383 3.06 -16.51 -21.54
N GLU A 384 2.65 -15.48 -22.27
CA GLU A 384 1.50 -15.46 -23.18
C GLU A 384 1.53 -16.55 -24.26
N ASP A 385 2.73 -17.02 -24.63
CA ASP A 385 2.96 -18.10 -25.60
C ASP A 385 2.91 -19.52 -24.97
N GLY A 386 2.66 -19.60 -23.65
CA GLY A 386 2.55 -20.84 -22.89
C GLY A 386 3.88 -21.38 -22.35
N ARG A 387 5.03 -20.80 -22.74
CA ARG A 387 6.34 -21.26 -22.28
C ARG A 387 6.51 -21.06 -20.78
N VAL A 388 7.12 -22.03 -20.11
CA VAL A 388 7.39 -21.97 -18.67
C VAL A 388 8.64 -21.15 -18.42
N VAL A 389 8.51 -20.08 -17.64
CA VAL A 389 9.64 -19.23 -17.22
C VAL A 389 10.25 -19.75 -15.92
N MET A 390 9.39 -20.20 -14.99
CA MET A 390 9.81 -20.69 -13.68
C MET A 390 8.72 -21.59 -13.09
N SER A 391 9.11 -22.70 -12.47
CA SER A 391 8.17 -23.60 -11.77
C SER A 391 8.16 -23.30 -10.27
N GLY A 392 6.99 -23.40 -9.63
CA GLY A 392 6.84 -23.20 -8.19
C GLY A 392 5.43 -22.77 -7.76
N PRO A 393 5.13 -22.80 -6.45
CA PRO A 393 3.90 -22.23 -5.93
C PRO A 393 3.86 -20.72 -6.21
N PHE A 394 2.65 -20.16 -6.20
CA PHE A 394 2.49 -18.71 -6.33
C PHE A 394 3.12 -18.01 -5.11
N ASP A 395 4.16 -17.21 -5.34
CA ASP A 395 4.76 -16.33 -4.33
C ASP A 395 4.45 -14.86 -4.69
N PRO A 396 3.60 -14.17 -3.91
CA PRO A 396 3.24 -12.77 -4.18
C PRO A 396 4.38 -11.78 -3.92
N ARG A 397 5.51 -12.20 -3.33
CA ARG A 397 6.71 -11.38 -3.16
C ARG A 397 7.53 -11.29 -4.44
N LEU A 398 7.34 -12.21 -5.38
CA LEU A 398 8.00 -12.14 -6.67
C LEU A 398 7.47 -10.95 -7.47
N ARG A 399 8.41 -10.20 -8.04
CA ARG A 399 8.12 -9.11 -8.96
C ARG A 399 8.59 -9.52 -10.34
N PHE A 400 7.71 -9.42 -11.33
CA PHE A 400 8.01 -9.74 -12.72
C PHE A 400 8.02 -8.47 -13.57
N ARG A 401 8.95 -8.41 -14.52
CA ARG A 401 8.99 -7.46 -15.63
C ARG A 401 9.38 -8.19 -16.90
N VAL A 402 9.06 -7.62 -18.07
CA VAL A 402 9.50 -8.17 -19.36
C VAL A 402 10.24 -7.10 -20.15
N ALA A 403 11.38 -7.50 -20.73
CA ALA A 403 12.16 -6.68 -21.65
C ALA A 403 12.46 -7.50 -22.92
N GLY A 404 11.74 -7.22 -24.01
CA GLY A 404 11.83 -8.03 -25.24
C GLY A 404 11.48 -9.52 -24.98
N GLU A 405 12.43 -10.40 -25.25
CA GLU A 405 12.29 -11.83 -25.00
C GLU A 405 12.60 -12.23 -23.55
N ASP A 406 13.21 -11.34 -22.76
CA ASP A 406 13.68 -11.64 -21.41
C ASP A 406 12.59 -11.44 -20.38
N THR A 407 12.42 -12.43 -19.50
CA THR A 407 11.61 -12.27 -18.29
C THR A 407 12.50 -11.99 -17.11
N TRP A 408 12.30 -10.84 -16.47
CA TRP A 408 13.01 -10.45 -15.27
C TRP A 408 12.16 -10.76 -14.06
N VAL A 409 12.75 -11.43 -13.08
CA VAL A 409 12.10 -11.76 -11.82
C VAL A 409 12.99 -11.36 -10.65
N ALA A 410 12.43 -10.70 -9.65
CA ALA A 410 13.16 -10.36 -8.44
C ALA A 410 12.42 -10.81 -7.19
N ARG A 411 13.20 -11.14 -6.18
CA ARG A 411 12.73 -11.43 -4.82
C ARG A 411 13.78 -10.95 -3.83
N ASP A 412 13.32 -10.24 -2.80
CA ASP A 412 14.20 -9.71 -1.75
C ASP A 412 15.33 -8.89 -2.40
N THR A 413 16.59 -9.31 -2.27
CA THR A 413 17.76 -8.63 -2.86
C THR A 413 18.35 -9.34 -4.10
N GLU A 414 17.64 -10.30 -4.66
CA GLU A 414 18.07 -11.06 -5.84
C GLU A 414 17.21 -10.68 -7.06
N LEU A 415 17.88 -10.39 -8.18
CA LEU A 415 17.29 -10.14 -9.49
C LEU A 415 17.80 -11.19 -10.48
N VAL A 416 16.90 -11.81 -11.22
CA VAL A 416 17.22 -12.88 -12.17
C VAL A 416 16.64 -12.54 -13.54
N ARG A 417 17.48 -12.60 -14.57
CA ARG A 417 17.09 -12.53 -15.98
C ARG A 417 16.95 -13.93 -16.53
N LEU A 418 15.78 -14.22 -17.07
CA LEU A 418 15.41 -15.52 -17.64
C LEU A 418 15.14 -15.36 -19.14
N ARG A 419 15.93 -16.05 -19.95
CA ARG A 419 15.80 -16.13 -21.40
C ARG A 419 15.68 -17.59 -21.81
N ASP A 420 14.82 -17.86 -22.79
CA ASP A 420 14.62 -19.21 -23.28
C ASP A 420 15.92 -19.77 -23.90
N GLY A 421 16.24 -21.03 -23.59
CA GLY A 421 17.48 -21.68 -24.03
C GLY A 421 18.78 -21.14 -23.40
N ALA A 422 18.74 -20.13 -22.53
CA ALA A 422 19.93 -19.58 -21.88
C ALA A 422 19.97 -19.91 -20.38
N SER A 423 21.19 -19.91 -19.81
CA SER A 423 21.34 -20.04 -18.35
C SER A 423 20.84 -18.78 -17.63
N PRO A 424 20.15 -18.91 -16.48
CA PRO A 424 19.72 -17.76 -15.69
C PRO A 424 20.88 -16.85 -15.29
N GLN A 425 20.76 -15.56 -15.59
CA GLN A 425 21.72 -14.56 -15.12
C GLN A 425 21.21 -13.96 -13.81
N ARG A 426 22.03 -14.01 -12.76
CA ARG A 426 21.71 -13.49 -11.42
C ARG A 426 22.46 -12.20 -11.16
N LEU A 427 21.76 -11.21 -10.60
CA LEU A 427 22.24 -9.90 -10.23
C LEU A 427 21.76 -9.59 -8.80
N SER A 428 22.45 -8.67 -8.12
CA SER A 428 21.93 -8.05 -6.91
C SER A 428 21.01 -6.87 -7.24
N VAL A 429 20.07 -6.61 -6.33
CA VAL A 429 19.17 -5.46 -6.43
C VAL A 429 18.85 -4.94 -5.03
N ASP A 430 18.77 -3.62 -4.91
CA ASP A 430 18.30 -2.96 -3.70
C ASP A 430 16.79 -3.17 -3.52
N ALA A 431 16.36 -3.29 -2.26
CA ALA A 431 14.97 -3.45 -1.91
C ALA A 431 14.52 -2.37 -0.93
N THR A 432 13.28 -1.90 -1.09
CA THR A 432 12.59 -1.03 -0.14
C THR A 432 11.49 -1.83 0.58
N ALA A 433 10.77 -1.20 1.51
CA ALA A 433 9.54 -1.76 2.06
C ALA A 433 8.51 -2.17 0.99
N MET A 434 8.59 -1.60 -0.22
CA MET A 434 7.72 -1.92 -1.35
C MET A 434 8.24 -3.07 -2.25
N GLY A 435 9.42 -3.62 -1.94
CA GLY A 435 10.06 -4.75 -2.63
C GLY A 435 11.31 -4.36 -3.45
N PRO A 436 11.87 -5.28 -4.27
CA PRO A 436 13.05 -5.03 -5.12
C PRO A 436 12.82 -3.92 -6.15
N ARG A 437 13.88 -3.17 -6.49
CA ARG A 437 13.81 -1.94 -7.31
C ARG A 437 14.42 -2.13 -8.70
N PHE A 438 13.57 -2.53 -9.65
CA PHE A 438 13.91 -2.65 -11.06
C PHE A 438 12.67 -2.41 -11.93
N GLU A 439 12.88 -1.89 -13.13
CA GLU A 439 11.83 -1.59 -14.10
C GLU A 439 12.33 -1.85 -15.53
N THR A 440 11.40 -2.18 -16.42
CA THR A 440 11.70 -2.43 -17.84
C THR A 440 10.84 -1.58 -18.76
N HIS A 441 11.39 -1.27 -19.93
CA HIS A 441 10.63 -0.67 -21.02
C HIS A 441 11.23 -1.10 -22.37
N GLY A 442 10.41 -1.63 -23.27
CA GLY A 442 10.90 -2.19 -24.54
C GLY A 442 11.91 -3.32 -24.28
N ALA A 443 13.16 -3.13 -24.71
CA ALA A 443 14.27 -4.07 -24.45
C ALA A 443 15.18 -3.65 -23.28
N LYS A 444 14.94 -2.50 -22.64
CA LYS A 444 15.77 -1.97 -21.55
C LYS A 444 15.33 -2.51 -20.20
N CYS A 445 16.31 -2.75 -19.32
CA CYS A 445 16.11 -3.03 -17.91
C CYS A 445 16.99 -2.10 -17.09
N VAL A 446 16.39 -1.41 -16.13
CA VAL A 446 17.05 -0.51 -15.18
C VAL A 446 16.81 -1.04 -13.77
N TRP A 447 17.82 -1.01 -12.91
CA TRP A 447 17.70 -1.42 -11.51
C TRP A 447 18.62 -0.62 -10.60
N VAL A 448 18.40 -0.73 -9.30
CA VAL A 448 19.29 -0.14 -8.29
C VAL A 448 20.10 -1.25 -7.64
N ASP A 449 21.41 -1.07 -7.50
CA ASP A 449 22.29 -1.97 -6.76
C ASP A 449 23.31 -1.15 -5.96
N GLN A 450 23.32 -1.32 -4.64
CA GLN A 450 24.22 -0.61 -3.71
C GLN A 450 24.18 0.92 -3.90
N GLY A 451 22.98 1.47 -4.12
CA GLY A 451 22.83 2.92 -4.35
C GLY A 451 23.29 3.40 -5.72
N ARG A 452 23.47 2.50 -6.69
CA ARG A 452 23.76 2.86 -8.08
C ARG A 452 22.58 2.51 -8.95
N LEU A 453 22.08 3.49 -9.71
CA LEU A 453 21.08 3.26 -10.74
C LEU A 453 21.78 2.78 -12.00
N LEU A 454 21.55 1.52 -12.37
CA LEU A 454 22.23 0.80 -13.44
C LEU A 454 21.24 0.49 -14.56
N SER A 455 21.74 0.43 -15.78
CA SER A 455 21.01 -0.01 -16.97
C SER A 455 21.74 -1.17 -17.64
N LEU A 456 20.98 -2.10 -18.21
CA LEU A 456 21.55 -3.13 -19.07
C LEU A 456 21.96 -2.49 -20.39
N ALA A 457 23.23 -2.64 -20.75
CA ALA A 457 23.82 -2.12 -21.98
C ALA A 457 24.60 -3.23 -22.70
N PRO A 458 23.91 -4.23 -23.29
CA PRO A 458 24.57 -5.37 -23.93
C PRO A 458 25.51 -4.90 -25.03
N SER A 459 26.70 -5.50 -25.08
CA SER A 459 27.69 -5.28 -26.14
C SER A 459 27.90 -6.55 -26.95
N ARG A 460 28.58 -6.45 -28.11
CA ARG A 460 28.93 -7.62 -28.93
C ARG A 460 29.76 -8.66 -28.18
N PHE A 461 30.45 -8.28 -27.11
CA PHE A 461 31.35 -9.14 -26.35
C PHE A 461 30.79 -9.56 -24.99
N ASP A 462 29.75 -8.87 -24.52
CA ASP A 462 29.20 -9.07 -23.19
C ASP A 462 27.71 -8.70 -23.18
N GLU A 463 26.84 -9.72 -23.19
CA GLU A 463 25.39 -9.54 -23.09
C GLU A 463 24.91 -9.12 -21.68
N ALA A 464 25.81 -9.19 -20.70
CA ALA A 464 25.59 -8.82 -19.32
C ALA A 464 26.14 -7.43 -18.97
N ALA A 465 26.76 -6.73 -19.93
CA ALA A 465 27.35 -5.42 -19.71
C ALA A 465 26.34 -4.42 -19.13
N THR A 466 26.80 -3.65 -18.15
CA THR A 466 25.98 -2.70 -17.38
C THR A 466 26.55 -1.29 -17.48
N GLU A 467 25.68 -0.29 -17.54
CA GLU A 467 26.06 1.12 -17.53
C GLU A 467 25.50 1.84 -16.29
N LEU A 468 26.33 2.68 -15.67
CA LEU A 468 25.90 3.56 -14.58
C LEU A 468 25.13 4.77 -15.13
N ILE A 469 23.89 4.94 -14.70
CA ILE A 469 23.09 6.14 -14.93
C ILE A 469 23.45 7.21 -13.90
N GLY A 470 23.46 6.86 -12.61
CA GLY A 470 23.80 7.80 -11.53
C GLY A 470 23.69 7.19 -10.14
N ASP A 471 24.09 7.96 -9.12
CA ASP A 471 24.04 7.54 -7.73
C ASP A 471 22.70 7.91 -7.07
N VAL A 472 22.16 7.01 -6.28
CA VAL A 472 20.88 7.13 -5.54
C VAL A 472 21.05 6.56 -4.13
N LEU A 473 20.03 6.71 -3.28
CA LEU A 473 20.12 6.22 -1.91
C LEU A 473 19.85 4.70 -1.83
N PRO A 474 20.81 3.90 -1.32
CA PRO A 474 20.67 2.45 -1.28
C PRO A 474 19.50 2.01 -0.39
N ASN A 475 18.76 0.99 -0.82
CA ASN A 475 17.58 0.43 -0.12
C ASN A 475 16.44 1.42 0.20
N GLN A 476 16.50 2.65 -0.31
CA GLN A 476 15.49 3.70 -0.07
C GLN A 476 14.86 4.24 -1.35
N THR A 477 15.45 3.92 -2.50
CA THR A 477 15.09 4.52 -3.80
C THR A 477 13.93 3.78 -4.46
N GLN A 478 12.92 4.51 -4.88
CA GLN A 478 11.85 4.03 -5.74
C GLN A 478 11.91 4.76 -7.08
N PHE A 479 11.64 4.07 -8.18
CA PHE A 479 11.58 4.71 -9.49
C PHE A 479 10.64 3.92 -10.43
N TRP A 480 10.23 4.60 -11.49
CA TRP A 480 9.44 4.07 -12.60
C TRP A 480 10.10 4.47 -13.92
N LEU A 481 9.89 3.66 -14.95
CA LEU A 481 10.56 3.77 -16.24
C LEU A 481 9.54 3.96 -17.38
N GLY A 482 9.78 4.97 -18.22
CA GLY A 482 9.10 5.15 -19.50
C GLY A 482 10.03 4.84 -20.68
N SER A 483 9.58 5.16 -21.89
CA SER A 483 10.35 4.91 -23.12
C SER A 483 11.58 5.79 -23.28
N THR A 484 11.54 7.02 -22.77
CA THR A 484 12.58 8.04 -22.99
C THR A 484 13.28 8.48 -21.72
N PHE A 485 12.61 8.36 -20.57
CA PHE A 485 13.13 8.80 -19.27
C PHE A 485 12.47 8.01 -18.15
N GLY A 486 13.07 8.05 -16.96
CA GLY A 486 12.48 7.55 -15.72
C GLY A 486 12.38 8.65 -14.67
N ALA A 487 11.58 8.39 -13.66
CA ALA A 487 11.40 9.28 -12.51
C ALA A 487 11.33 8.47 -11.23
N GLY A 488 11.85 9.02 -10.15
CA GLY A 488 11.91 8.34 -8.87
C GLY A 488 12.10 9.29 -7.70
N PHE A 489 12.18 8.71 -6.51
CA PHE A 489 12.48 9.44 -5.29
C PHE A 489 13.07 8.50 -4.23
N TYR A 490 13.70 9.07 -3.22
CA TYR A 490 14.03 8.38 -1.97
C TYR A 490 13.71 9.27 -0.77
N ARG A 491 13.31 8.65 0.33
CA ARG A 491 12.97 9.34 1.57
C ARG A 491 13.40 8.52 2.79
N ALA A 492 14.41 8.97 3.51
CA ALA A 492 14.96 8.26 4.68
C ALA A 492 15.62 9.23 5.67
N GLY A 493 15.32 9.09 6.96
CA GLY A 493 15.69 10.11 7.96
C GLY A 493 15.20 11.50 7.53
N GLY A 494 16.07 12.51 7.59
CA GLY A 494 15.76 13.85 7.06
C GLY A 494 15.93 14.04 5.54
N LEU A 495 16.29 13.00 4.79
CA LEU A 495 16.43 13.10 3.33
C LEU A 495 15.09 12.89 2.64
N CYS A 496 14.77 13.77 1.70
CA CYS A 496 13.69 13.62 0.73
C CYS A 496 14.15 14.23 -0.60
N ARG A 497 14.26 13.40 -1.63
CA ARG A 497 14.73 13.80 -2.96
C ARG A 497 13.91 13.12 -4.02
N PHE A 498 13.48 13.89 -5.01
CA PHE A 498 12.83 13.42 -6.23
C PHE A 498 13.79 13.67 -7.39
N PHE A 499 13.81 12.76 -8.36
CA PHE A 499 14.71 12.86 -9.48
C PHE A 499 14.08 12.35 -10.78
N VAL A 500 14.61 12.84 -11.90
CA VAL A 500 14.39 12.29 -13.24
C VAL A 500 15.72 11.89 -13.87
N PHE A 501 15.70 10.94 -14.80
CA PHE A 501 16.89 10.50 -15.53
C PHE A 501 16.54 10.10 -16.95
N ASP A 502 17.49 10.26 -17.87
CA ASP A 502 17.35 9.84 -19.26
C ASP A 502 17.73 8.36 -19.40
N VAL A 503 17.00 7.60 -20.22
CA VAL A 503 17.29 6.16 -20.40
C VAL A 503 18.55 5.92 -21.23
N GLU A 504 18.96 6.90 -22.04
CA GLU A 504 20.09 6.80 -22.96
C GLU A 504 21.27 7.72 -22.59
N ARG A 505 21.16 8.47 -21.49
CA ARG A 505 22.22 9.39 -21.04
C ARG A 505 22.55 9.20 -19.58
N LYS A 506 23.83 9.33 -19.26
CA LYS A 506 24.31 9.38 -17.88
C LYS A 506 23.87 10.67 -17.19
N GLY A 507 23.57 10.55 -15.91
CA GLY A 507 23.17 11.63 -15.02
C GLY A 507 21.74 11.49 -14.54
N ILE A 508 21.54 11.90 -13.29
CA ILE A 508 20.23 12.13 -12.70
C ILE A 508 20.07 13.64 -12.48
N ASN A 509 18.84 14.15 -12.60
CA ASN A 509 18.48 15.47 -12.10
C ASN A 509 17.67 15.28 -10.83
N ASP A 510 18.26 15.55 -9.66
CA ASP A 510 17.66 15.43 -8.33
C ASP A 510 17.27 16.79 -7.72
N GLY A 511 17.39 17.88 -8.49
CA GLY A 511 17.05 19.24 -8.12
C GLY A 511 15.57 19.59 -8.30
N LEU A 512 14.68 18.59 -8.29
CA LEU A 512 13.25 18.78 -8.53
C LEU A 512 12.63 19.62 -7.41
N LYS A 513 11.72 20.51 -7.79
CA LYS A 513 10.85 21.20 -6.81
C LYS A 513 9.86 20.17 -6.27
N VAL A 514 9.83 20.03 -4.95
CA VAL A 514 8.93 19.10 -4.25
C VAL A 514 8.02 19.95 -3.35
N PRO A 515 6.69 19.81 -3.46
CA PRO A 515 5.79 20.44 -2.50
C PRO A 515 5.99 19.83 -1.10
N PRO A 516 5.49 20.44 -0.02
CA PRO A 516 5.49 19.81 1.29
C PRO A 516 4.76 18.46 1.26
N LEU A 517 5.40 17.40 1.73
CA LEU A 517 4.86 16.03 1.80
C LEU A 517 4.93 15.51 3.25
N PRO A 518 4.10 16.06 4.17
CA PRO A 518 4.16 15.69 5.58
C PRO A 518 3.65 14.25 5.79
N GLY A 519 4.01 13.69 6.96
CA GLY A 519 3.58 12.35 7.36
C GLY A 519 4.41 11.21 6.80
N GLU A 520 3.91 9.99 6.92
CA GLU A 520 4.56 8.73 6.56
C GLU A 520 4.18 8.30 5.14
N LEU A 521 5.16 7.85 4.34
CA LEU A 521 4.88 7.25 3.03
C LEU A 521 4.54 5.78 3.20
N VAL A 522 3.30 5.40 2.86
CA VAL A 522 2.81 4.02 3.01
C VAL A 522 2.72 3.27 1.67
N ALA A 523 2.59 4.01 0.56
CA ALA A 523 2.51 3.44 -0.78
C ALA A 523 2.99 4.46 -1.82
N ALA A 524 3.50 3.97 -2.95
CA ALA A 524 3.83 4.79 -4.09
C ALA A 524 3.72 3.99 -5.41
N SER A 525 3.42 4.70 -6.48
CA SER A 525 3.41 4.17 -7.85
C SER A 525 3.79 5.26 -8.85
N GLY A 526 3.99 4.88 -10.10
CA GLY A 526 4.23 5.84 -11.17
C GLY A 526 3.73 5.33 -12.51
N ALA A 527 3.29 6.27 -13.35
CA ALA A 527 2.97 6.06 -14.75
C ALA A 527 3.78 7.05 -15.59
N ILE A 528 4.72 6.53 -16.37
CA ILE A 528 5.68 7.35 -17.12
C ILE A 528 5.37 7.24 -18.61
N SER A 529 5.09 8.39 -19.23
CA SER A 529 4.96 8.54 -20.67
C SER A 529 6.29 8.99 -21.27
N GLU A 530 6.32 9.25 -22.57
CA GLU A 530 7.47 9.81 -23.28
C GLU A 530 7.81 11.26 -22.87
N THR A 531 6.88 11.97 -22.22
CA THR A 531 7.01 13.40 -21.90
C THR A 531 6.75 13.76 -20.43
N HIS A 532 5.91 12.99 -19.73
CA HIS A 532 5.43 13.26 -18.38
C HIS A 532 5.60 12.05 -17.45
N ALA A 533 5.97 12.32 -16.21
CA ALA A 533 6.05 11.38 -15.11
C ALA A 533 4.94 11.68 -14.11
N TRP A 534 3.96 10.80 -14.00
CA TRP A 534 2.89 10.87 -13.01
C TRP A 534 3.29 10.00 -11.83
N LEU A 535 3.59 10.62 -10.69
CA LEU A 535 3.97 9.94 -9.46
C LEU A 535 2.81 10.02 -8.47
N PHE A 536 2.45 8.90 -7.87
CA PHE A 536 1.35 8.80 -6.91
C PHE A 536 1.88 8.33 -5.57
N LEU A 537 1.52 9.02 -4.50
CA LEU A 537 2.02 8.79 -3.15
C LEU A 537 0.84 8.63 -2.20
N GLY A 538 0.84 7.55 -1.41
CA GLY A 538 -0.02 7.38 -0.25
C GLY A 538 0.68 7.88 1.00
N LEU A 539 0.16 8.94 1.62
CA LEU A 539 0.74 9.58 2.80
C LEU A 539 -0.21 9.46 4.00
N LYS A 540 0.27 8.85 5.10
CA LYS A 540 -0.42 8.88 6.40
C LYS A 540 0.04 10.10 7.17
N HIS A 541 -0.86 11.06 7.35
CA HIS A 541 -0.58 12.30 8.06
C HIS A 541 -1.75 12.69 8.97
N ALA A 542 -1.45 13.05 10.22
CA ALA A 542 -2.46 13.39 11.25
C ALA A 542 -3.60 12.36 11.36
N GLY A 543 -3.26 11.06 11.33
CA GLY A 543 -4.22 9.96 11.43
C GLY A 543 -5.04 9.68 10.17
N ARG A 544 -4.83 10.42 9.08
CA ARG A 544 -5.56 10.27 7.81
C ARG A 544 -4.63 9.79 6.71
N LEU A 545 -5.13 8.90 5.86
CA LEU A 545 -4.44 8.48 4.64
C LEU A 545 -4.90 9.37 3.48
N ARG A 546 -3.95 10.00 2.79
CA ARG A 546 -4.19 10.83 1.60
C ARG A 546 -3.43 10.28 0.41
N HIS A 547 -3.99 10.42 -0.78
CA HIS A 547 -3.31 10.14 -2.03
C HIS A 547 -2.92 11.46 -2.69
N VAL A 548 -1.64 11.60 -3.06
CA VAL A 548 -1.09 12.78 -3.72
C VAL A 548 -0.57 12.37 -5.09
N CYS A 549 -0.92 13.12 -6.12
CA CYS A 549 -0.34 13.00 -7.46
C CYS A 549 0.59 14.18 -7.72
N LEU A 550 1.81 13.90 -8.15
CA LEU A 550 2.79 14.88 -8.62
C LEU A 550 3.10 14.58 -10.08
N VAL A 551 3.02 15.58 -10.95
CA VAL A 551 3.34 15.41 -12.37
C VAL A 551 4.57 16.22 -12.73
N TYR A 552 5.61 15.53 -13.20
CA TYR A 552 6.85 16.15 -13.64
C TYR A 552 7.04 16.04 -15.14
N SER A 553 7.64 17.06 -15.75
CA SER A 553 8.15 16.95 -17.12
C SER A 553 9.41 16.09 -17.17
N ARG A 554 9.79 15.61 -18.35
CA ARG A 554 11.10 14.95 -18.58
C ARG A 554 12.30 15.77 -18.10
N ARG A 555 12.18 17.10 -18.01
CA ARG A 555 13.25 18.00 -17.52
C ARG A 555 13.26 18.18 -16.00
N GLY A 556 12.28 17.62 -15.28
CA GLY A 556 12.15 17.77 -13.83
C GLY A 556 11.36 19.01 -13.39
N GLU A 557 10.60 19.64 -14.29
CA GLU A 557 9.69 20.74 -13.91
C GLU A 557 8.40 20.16 -13.33
N LEU A 558 7.96 20.67 -12.17
CA LEU A 558 6.67 20.30 -11.59
C LEU A 558 5.55 20.98 -12.40
N LEU A 559 4.74 20.17 -13.07
CA LEU A 559 3.69 20.62 -13.98
C LEU A 559 2.32 20.68 -13.31
N ALA A 560 2.00 19.73 -12.42
CA ALA A 560 0.72 19.70 -11.73
C ALA A 560 0.78 18.92 -10.41
N THR A 561 -0.20 19.19 -9.54
CA THR A 561 -0.46 18.42 -8.33
C THR A 561 -1.95 18.14 -8.16
N ALA A 562 -2.30 17.04 -7.50
CA ALA A 562 -3.66 16.78 -7.03
C ALA A 562 -3.64 15.97 -5.74
N GLU A 563 -4.69 16.08 -4.94
CA GLU A 563 -4.90 15.31 -3.72
C GLU A 563 -6.28 14.65 -3.75
N GLY A 564 -6.39 13.48 -3.12
CA GLY A 564 -7.63 12.74 -2.94
C GLY A 564 -7.55 11.78 -1.76
N GLU A 565 -8.63 11.06 -1.50
CA GLU A 565 -8.70 10.08 -0.42
C GLU A 565 -8.86 8.66 -0.97
N PRO A 566 -8.28 7.64 -0.31
CA PRO A 566 -8.48 6.25 -0.69
C PRO A 566 -9.98 5.91 -0.78
N GLY A 567 -10.42 5.37 -1.90
CA GLY A 567 -11.80 4.93 -2.10
C GLY A 567 -12.85 6.04 -2.19
N ASP A 568 -12.47 7.31 -2.37
CA ASP A 568 -13.41 8.43 -2.52
C ASP A 568 -14.24 8.41 -3.82
N GLY A 569 -13.93 7.47 -4.73
CA GLY A 569 -14.58 7.28 -6.03
C GLY A 569 -14.04 8.20 -7.13
N THR A 570 -13.02 9.01 -6.86
CA THR A 570 -12.25 9.75 -7.86
C THR A 570 -11.14 8.87 -8.46
N PHE A 571 -10.38 9.41 -9.41
CA PHE A 571 -9.22 8.70 -9.95
C PHE A 571 -8.12 8.46 -8.90
N LEU A 572 -8.06 9.32 -7.87
CA LEU A 572 -7.16 9.15 -6.72
C LEU A 572 -7.74 8.27 -5.63
N GLY A 573 -8.90 7.66 -5.83
CA GLY A 573 -9.38 6.59 -4.95
C GLY A 573 -8.45 5.36 -4.93
N SER A 574 -7.63 5.20 -5.98
CA SER A 574 -6.58 4.17 -6.12
C SER A 574 -5.23 4.84 -6.41
N LEU A 575 -4.13 4.12 -6.16
CA LEU A 575 -2.79 4.55 -6.54
C LEU A 575 -2.25 3.77 -7.73
N THR A 576 -2.93 2.77 -8.26
CA THR A 576 -2.34 1.85 -9.25
C THR A 576 -3.23 1.63 -10.45
N GLY A 577 -2.64 1.08 -11.51
CA GLY A 577 -3.36 0.68 -12.72
C GLY A 577 -3.51 1.78 -13.77
N PHE A 578 -2.86 2.92 -13.57
CA PHE A 578 -2.88 4.02 -14.53
C PHE A 578 -2.02 3.74 -15.77
N SER A 579 -2.40 4.35 -16.90
CA SER A 579 -1.60 4.37 -18.12
C SER A 579 -1.39 5.81 -18.58
N ALA A 580 -0.15 6.26 -18.67
CA ALA A 580 0.19 7.59 -19.18
C ALA A 580 0.48 7.55 -20.69
N VAL A 581 -0.01 8.53 -21.45
CA VAL A 581 0.24 8.69 -22.90
C VAL A 581 0.38 10.18 -23.20
N GLY A 582 1.55 10.63 -23.65
CA GLY A 582 1.84 12.05 -23.77
C GLY A 582 1.59 12.80 -22.47
N GLY A 583 0.86 13.92 -22.54
CA GLY A 583 0.45 14.69 -21.36
C GLY A 583 -0.82 14.21 -20.67
N ALA A 584 -1.39 13.08 -21.08
CA ALA A 584 -2.65 12.56 -20.53
C ALA A 584 -2.44 11.31 -19.67
N LEU A 585 -3.35 11.10 -18.74
CA LEU A 585 -3.42 9.90 -17.89
C LEU A 585 -4.78 9.21 -18.06
N PHE A 586 -4.77 7.91 -18.31
CA PHE A 586 -5.96 7.07 -18.24
C PHE A 586 -6.01 6.39 -16.89
N ALA A 587 -7.14 6.53 -16.20
CA ALA A 587 -7.37 6.00 -14.87
C ALA A 587 -8.56 5.05 -14.82
N PRO A 588 -8.40 3.87 -14.22
CA PRO A 588 -9.49 2.93 -14.01
C PRO A 588 -10.30 3.33 -12.76
N THR A 589 -11.63 3.27 -12.86
CA THR A 589 -12.54 3.49 -11.72
C THR A 589 -13.67 2.46 -11.75
N ASP A 590 -14.39 2.32 -10.63
CA ASP A 590 -15.58 1.46 -10.57
C ASP A 590 -16.72 1.94 -11.47
N ALA A 591 -16.66 3.18 -11.97
CA ALA A 591 -17.62 3.79 -12.88
C ALA A 591 -17.15 3.83 -14.35
N GLY A 592 -16.02 3.21 -14.67
CA GLY A 592 -15.41 3.25 -16.01
C GLY A 592 -14.05 3.95 -16.05
N ILE A 593 -13.44 4.01 -17.24
CA ILE A 593 -12.17 4.68 -17.49
C ILE A 593 -12.39 6.19 -17.53
N VAL A 594 -11.45 6.92 -16.94
CA VAL A 594 -11.40 8.38 -16.95
C VAL A 594 -10.10 8.83 -17.61
N ARG A 595 -10.18 9.84 -18.49
CA ARG A 595 -9.01 10.50 -19.08
C ARG A 595 -8.79 11.86 -18.40
N LEU A 596 -7.57 12.06 -17.95
CA LEU A 596 -7.13 13.25 -17.21
C LEU A 596 -6.09 14.01 -18.01
N GLU A 597 -6.09 15.33 -17.87
CA GLU A 597 -5.12 16.24 -18.49
C GLU A 597 -4.69 17.31 -17.47
N ILE A 598 -3.56 17.94 -17.76
CA ILE A 598 -3.06 19.06 -16.98
C ILE A 598 -3.67 20.36 -17.52
N GLU A 599 -4.29 21.14 -16.63
CA GLU A 599 -4.85 22.46 -16.96
C GLU A 599 -4.50 23.42 -15.81
N ALA A 600 -3.83 24.54 -16.12
CA ALA A 600 -3.48 25.60 -15.17
C ALA A 600 -2.77 25.12 -13.87
N GLY A 601 -1.91 24.09 -13.96
CA GLY A 601 -1.19 23.54 -12.81
C GLY A 601 -2.00 22.53 -11.96
N GLY A 602 -3.26 22.29 -12.33
CA GLY A 602 -4.12 21.25 -11.76
C GLY A 602 -4.30 20.06 -12.71
N ILE A 603 -4.88 18.98 -12.17
CA ILE A 603 -5.28 17.81 -12.94
C ILE A 603 -6.80 17.86 -13.11
N LYS A 604 -7.28 17.87 -14.36
CA LYS A 604 -8.70 17.93 -14.68
C LYS A 604 -9.16 16.66 -15.38
N LYS A 605 -10.39 16.29 -15.09
CA LYS A 605 -11.13 15.28 -15.83
C LYS A 605 -11.50 15.80 -17.23
N ALA A 606 -10.79 15.34 -18.25
CA ALA A 606 -11.01 15.74 -19.63
C ALA A 606 -12.15 14.96 -20.30
N ARG A 607 -12.25 13.65 -20.03
CA ARG A 607 -13.30 12.77 -20.59
C ARG A 607 -13.58 11.58 -19.68
N GLU A 608 -14.83 11.11 -19.68
CA GLU A 608 -15.25 9.87 -19.02
C GLU A 608 -15.76 8.87 -20.06
N PHE A 609 -15.52 7.59 -19.82
CA PHE A 609 -15.98 6.49 -20.67
C PHE A 609 -16.85 5.53 -19.84
N PRO A 610 -18.07 5.93 -19.44
CA PRO A 610 -18.92 5.12 -18.57
C PRO A 610 -19.28 3.77 -19.17
N ASP A 611 -19.38 3.65 -20.51
CA ASP A 611 -19.63 2.38 -21.20
C ASP A 611 -18.53 1.31 -21.00
N THR A 612 -17.38 1.69 -20.41
CA THR A 612 -16.30 0.76 -20.04
C THR A 612 -16.50 0.13 -18.66
N GLU A 613 -17.42 0.65 -17.84
CA GLU A 613 -17.73 0.22 -16.46
C GLU A 613 -17.95 -1.30 -16.28
N PRO A 614 -18.54 -2.04 -17.25
CA PRO A 614 -18.65 -3.50 -17.13
C PRO A 614 -17.31 -4.24 -17.21
N TYR A 615 -16.28 -3.64 -17.80
CA TYR A 615 -15.00 -4.29 -18.12
C TYR A 615 -13.83 -3.80 -17.26
N VAL A 616 -14.03 -2.76 -16.46
CA VAL A 616 -12.99 -2.13 -15.63
C VAL A 616 -13.50 -1.87 -14.21
N ASP A 617 -12.58 -1.94 -13.25
CA ASP A 617 -12.77 -1.50 -11.87
C ASP A 617 -11.52 -0.76 -11.37
N ALA A 618 -11.58 -0.15 -10.18
CA ALA A 618 -10.47 0.63 -9.62
C ALA A 618 -9.18 -0.17 -9.32
N ALA A 619 -9.19 -1.51 -9.41
CA ALA A 619 -8.03 -2.37 -9.23
C ALA A 619 -7.46 -2.90 -10.56
N SER A 620 -8.10 -2.59 -11.68
CA SER A 620 -7.66 -3.02 -13.01
C SER A 620 -6.38 -2.30 -13.45
N GLY A 621 -5.51 -2.98 -14.18
CA GLY A 621 -4.34 -2.37 -14.82
C GLY A 621 -4.66 -1.89 -16.24
N LEU A 622 -4.41 -0.63 -16.56
CA LEU A 622 -4.59 -0.10 -17.90
C LEU A 622 -3.26 -0.09 -18.67
N HIS A 623 -3.32 -0.47 -19.95
CA HIS A 623 -2.21 -0.32 -20.89
C HIS A 623 -2.75 0.28 -22.19
N ALA A 624 -2.55 1.58 -22.38
CA ALA A 624 -3.00 2.29 -23.58
C ALA A 624 -2.04 2.05 -24.76
N SER A 625 -2.62 1.84 -25.95
CA SER A 625 -1.90 1.59 -27.18
C SER A 625 -2.62 2.23 -28.38
N ARG A 626 -2.00 2.15 -29.56
CA ARG A 626 -2.67 2.52 -30.83
C ARG A 626 -3.86 1.63 -31.19
N GLN A 627 -3.95 0.44 -30.61
CA GLN A 627 -5.05 -0.51 -30.85
C GLN A 627 -6.24 -0.31 -29.90
N GLY A 628 -6.15 0.64 -28.96
CA GLY A 628 -7.10 0.82 -27.86
C GLY A 628 -6.44 0.64 -26.49
N ILE A 629 -7.26 0.51 -25.45
CA ILE A 629 -6.81 0.34 -24.07
C ILE A 629 -7.01 -1.11 -23.65
N PHE A 630 -5.93 -1.78 -23.24
CA PHE A 630 -6.02 -3.08 -22.60
C PHE A 630 -6.32 -2.90 -21.12
N VAL A 631 -7.35 -3.58 -20.64
CA VAL A 631 -7.74 -3.65 -19.24
C VAL A 631 -7.36 -5.01 -18.71
N ALA A 632 -6.33 -5.05 -17.89
CA ALA A 632 -5.84 -6.25 -17.22
C ALA A 632 -6.53 -6.39 -15.86
N SER A 633 -7.32 -7.45 -15.72
CA SER A 633 -7.82 -7.92 -14.44
C SER A 633 -6.89 -9.00 -13.88
N ARG A 634 -7.28 -9.63 -12.76
CA ARG A 634 -6.55 -10.75 -12.17
C ARG A 634 -6.38 -11.95 -13.12
N ARG A 635 -7.35 -12.20 -14.01
CA ARG A 635 -7.44 -13.43 -14.81
C ARG A 635 -7.70 -13.22 -16.29
N THR A 636 -8.12 -12.03 -16.67
CA THR A 636 -8.49 -11.70 -18.04
C THR A 636 -7.84 -10.41 -18.46
N ILE A 637 -7.58 -10.30 -19.76
CA ILE A 637 -7.21 -9.04 -20.38
C ILE A 637 -8.19 -8.77 -21.50
N VAL A 638 -8.85 -7.62 -21.46
CA VAL A 638 -9.83 -7.19 -22.44
C VAL A 638 -9.31 -5.94 -23.14
N ARG A 639 -9.33 -5.92 -24.47
CA ARG A 639 -9.05 -4.71 -25.25
C ARG A 639 -10.33 -3.93 -25.47
N LEU A 640 -10.31 -2.66 -25.11
CA LEU A 640 -11.39 -1.71 -25.33
C LEU A 640 -11.03 -0.75 -26.46
N GLU A 641 -11.85 -0.76 -27.50
CA GLU A 641 -11.83 0.21 -28.59
C GLU A 641 -13.01 1.17 -28.39
N MET A 642 -12.69 2.43 -28.11
CA MET A 642 -13.65 3.50 -27.84
C MET A 642 -13.78 4.36 -29.09
N LYS A 643 -14.98 4.44 -29.68
CA LYS A 643 -15.24 5.28 -30.85
C LYS A 643 -15.38 6.77 -30.50
#